data_AF-A0A357IV10-F1
#
_entry.id   AF-A0A357IV10-F1
#
_cell.length_a   1.000
_cell.length_b   1.000
_cell.length_c   1.000
_cell.angle_alpha   90.00
_cell.angle_beta   90.00
_cell.angle_gamma   90.00
#
_symmetry.space_group_name_H-M   'P 1'
#
loop_
_entity.id
_entity.type
_entity.pdbx_description
1 polymer ?
#
loop_
_entity_poly.entity_id
_entity_poly.type
_entity_poly.pdbx_seq_one_letter_code
_entity_poly.pdbx_strand_id
1 'polypeptide(L)'
;MLRRFLVFSISLLALFAAVGFAQNSWPQSYRVFPALESLAPPNPLQPFTRAWHDFSAWNSSSKVNDPVSGTGQESAEEESRSPGSPALSERDREKSETRQDSGSDDQKESSRPGTILESGENFAYLDSFFDRLQSLKVNKDESSDHTIRILHFGDSIMWGDNLSLKMKQLFQKDFGDGGRGLVNIIDSPSSELRDHKNETRRGFRIATIPFESFSMPLMPVLGFSGGSARPLRSDSVTIHNIPDDSMQPWNRIRLIAGHPGRLNNGNIQEPAKYNIQLNLEDSAGQITNIDRTMEIRGSCAIDDIQIPDSRKARISITPATATTALPIIDGLFLENSSGVSYSAIVKMGIHLAWMAMIPTEVLECGLKAAKPDLLVYQYGVNESASLSSNYRGFTREKYETQLREYFTRVRKALPDTPVLIVGPFERLRPSAKGPSPSEAQMIVRKVQMEIASEFGFAYFDAYEYLGGEGQMLSMVKNGEAISDYTHLTRTGGDRLAQGIYDALITHYLVYSGEMENKAQYSISPDFKENEELYSYQPRSVTDVDASPGAIAFHSMDFAYFLFIVVLGATLLLRYPTVRLIFLILSSYYFYASWKLWPVSLMLFSTLLDYFCATGIARAREKAGISSEGRAGGWILLFSLLGNLGLLFFFKYFDFVAHLLNQAFQASGQDIAIPALGLLLPVGISFYTFQTLSYTIDVYRGNLPVERSFLRFSLYVTFFPQLVAGPIVRASEFIPEIKKGIYHFLPNESDFNYGVYQFMGGLIKKMTADWLAYGLIDRVYQSPGMFTSAETWIVFYAYGLQIYGDFSGYTDMALGAARMLGFRLTDNFNRPYQSASISEFWRRWHISLGSWFRDYVY
;
A
#
# COMPACT_ATOMS: atom_id res chain seq x y z
N MET A 1 -15.26 30.43 33.99
CA MET A 1 -14.54 29.83 32.84
C MET A 1 -13.73 28.61 33.22
N LEU A 2 -12.77 28.66 34.15
CA LEU A 2 -11.96 27.48 34.53
C LEU A 2 -12.81 26.23 34.83
N ARG A 3 -13.94 26.39 35.55
CA ARG A 3 -14.92 25.32 35.82
C ARG A 3 -15.60 24.78 34.56
N ARG A 4 -15.95 25.63 33.59
CA ARG A 4 -16.58 25.23 32.31
C ARG A 4 -15.57 24.68 31.31
N PHE A 5 -14.33 25.17 31.37
CA PHE A 5 -13.20 24.63 30.65
C PHE A 5 -12.83 23.26 31.18
N LEU A 6 -12.81 23.07 32.51
CA LEU A 6 -12.74 21.74 33.12
C LEU A 6 -13.90 20.87 32.65
N VAL A 7 -15.14 21.37 32.61
CA VAL A 7 -16.27 20.61 32.06
C VAL A 7 -16.07 20.30 30.57
N PHE A 8 -15.56 21.22 29.74
CA PHE A 8 -15.27 20.96 28.34
C PHE A 8 -14.16 19.92 28.18
N SER A 9 -13.04 20.07 28.88
CA SER A 9 -11.92 19.14 28.85
C SER A 9 -12.31 17.78 29.41
N ILE A 10 -13.10 17.74 30.50
CA ILE A 10 -13.67 16.49 31.04
C ILE A 10 -14.67 15.90 30.07
N SER A 11 -15.53 16.70 29.41
CA SER A 11 -16.48 16.19 28.41
C SER A 11 -15.79 15.74 27.13
N LEU A 12 -14.70 16.39 26.72
CA LEU A 12 -13.88 16.03 25.58
C LEU A 12 -13.08 14.77 25.88
N LEU A 13 -12.43 14.71 27.04
CA LEU A 13 -11.77 13.51 27.57
C LEU A 13 -12.77 12.38 27.78
N ALA A 14 -13.97 12.64 28.29
CA ALA A 14 -15.02 11.65 28.51
C ALA A 14 -15.68 11.22 27.21
N LEU A 15 -15.78 12.09 26.20
CA LEU A 15 -16.24 11.70 24.87
C LEU A 15 -15.19 10.84 24.19
N PHE A 16 -13.94 11.26 24.17
CA PHE A 16 -12.86 10.47 23.60
C PHE A 16 -12.65 9.15 24.36
N ALA A 17 -12.74 9.17 25.69
CA ALA A 17 -12.71 7.98 26.51
C ALA A 17 -13.95 7.11 26.27
N ALA A 18 -15.17 7.66 26.23
CA ALA A 18 -16.38 6.88 25.97
C ALA A 18 -16.38 6.28 24.56
N VAL A 19 -15.87 7.00 23.58
CA VAL A 19 -15.74 6.54 22.19
C VAL A 19 -14.63 5.50 22.07
N GLY A 20 -13.48 5.71 22.70
CA GLY A 20 -12.39 4.72 22.77
C GLY A 20 -12.76 3.47 23.59
N PHE A 21 -13.52 3.62 24.67
CA PHE A 21 -13.99 2.53 25.54
C PHE A 21 -15.13 1.76 24.87
N ALA A 22 -16.10 2.44 24.23
CA ALA A 22 -17.15 1.81 23.44
C ALA A 22 -16.57 1.00 22.28
N GLN A 23 -15.53 1.50 21.60
CA GLN A 23 -14.86 0.74 20.57
C GLN A 23 -13.99 -0.41 21.10
N ASN A 24 -13.26 -0.22 22.20
CA ASN A 24 -12.44 -1.28 22.79
C ASN A 24 -13.28 -2.42 23.35
N SER A 25 -14.51 -2.13 23.79
CA SER A 25 -15.49 -3.12 24.28
C SER A 25 -16.33 -3.79 23.19
N TRP A 26 -16.23 -3.34 21.93
CA TRP A 26 -16.82 -4.03 20.78
C TRP A 26 -15.83 -5.01 20.15
N PRO A 27 -16.29 -6.17 19.63
CA PRO A 27 -15.45 -7.04 18.82
C PRO A 27 -14.85 -6.23 17.66
N GLN A 28 -13.58 -6.46 17.30
CA GLN A 28 -12.85 -5.66 16.32
C GLN A 28 -13.60 -5.50 14.98
N SER A 29 -14.40 -6.50 14.60
CA SER A 29 -15.26 -6.53 13.42
C SER A 29 -16.40 -5.48 13.40
N TYR A 30 -16.74 -4.88 14.54
CA TYR A 30 -17.77 -3.84 14.67
C TYR A 30 -17.19 -2.45 14.98
N ARG A 31 -15.85 -2.31 15.03
CA ARG A 31 -15.20 -1.02 15.28
C ARG A 31 -15.31 -0.15 14.02
N VAL A 32 -16.17 0.85 14.09
CA VAL A 32 -16.53 1.68 12.91
C VAL A 32 -15.44 2.69 12.53
N PHE A 33 -14.43 2.95 13.36
CA PHE A 33 -13.37 3.92 13.05
C PHE A 33 -12.00 3.47 13.58
N PRO A 34 -11.08 3.00 12.73
CA PRO A 34 -9.72 2.62 13.14
C PRO A 34 -8.89 3.79 13.70
N ALA A 35 -9.15 5.03 13.23
CA ALA A 35 -8.47 6.24 13.72
C ALA A 35 -8.72 6.53 15.22
N LEU A 36 -9.81 5.99 15.78
CA LEU A 36 -10.17 6.14 17.18
C LEU A 36 -9.34 5.25 18.13
N GLU A 37 -8.58 4.27 17.63
CA GLU A 37 -7.64 3.48 18.47
C GLU A 37 -6.54 4.35 19.08
N SER A 38 -6.25 5.52 18.49
CA SER A 38 -5.31 6.53 19.04
C SER A 38 -5.90 7.36 20.20
N LEU A 39 -7.20 7.26 20.46
CA LEU A 39 -7.92 8.10 21.43
C LEU A 39 -8.11 7.44 22.81
N ALA A 40 -7.59 6.22 23.00
CA ALA A 40 -7.43 5.61 24.32
C ALA A 40 -5.94 5.35 24.58
N PRO A 41 -5.23 6.21 25.33
CA PRO A 41 -3.83 5.95 25.66
C PRO A 41 -3.74 4.77 26.64
N PRO A 42 -2.74 3.87 26.52
CA PRO A 42 -2.48 2.87 27.55
C PRO A 42 -2.05 3.50 28.89
N ASN A 43 -1.69 4.80 28.94
CA ASN A 43 -1.44 5.51 30.19
C ASN A 43 -1.44 7.05 29.99
N PRO A 44 -2.37 7.83 30.60
CA PRO A 44 -2.47 9.29 30.43
C PRO A 44 -1.31 10.09 31.06
N LEU A 45 -0.44 9.47 31.87
CA LEU A 45 0.69 10.13 32.54
C LEU A 45 2.04 9.95 31.81
N GLN A 46 2.07 9.16 30.75
CA GLN A 46 3.31 8.78 30.06
C GLN A 46 4.15 9.98 29.54
N PRO A 47 3.55 11.07 29.01
CA PRO A 47 4.30 12.25 28.57
C PRO A 47 4.98 13.00 29.73
N PHE A 48 4.32 13.07 30.90
CA PHE A 48 4.87 13.72 32.09
C PHE A 48 5.99 12.90 32.73
N THR A 49 5.87 11.57 32.75
CA THR A 49 6.95 10.69 33.23
C THR A 49 8.17 10.72 32.31
N ARG A 50 7.99 10.85 30.99
CA ARG A 50 9.11 11.03 30.04
C ARG A 50 9.80 12.38 30.26
N ALA A 51 9.05 13.48 30.33
CA ALA A 51 9.62 14.81 30.58
C ALA A 51 10.35 14.88 31.94
N TRP A 52 9.85 14.18 32.97
CA TRP A 52 10.53 14.08 34.28
C TRP A 52 11.81 13.24 34.19
N HIS A 53 11.79 12.12 33.46
CA HIS A 53 12.98 11.28 33.25
C HIS A 53 14.05 12.01 32.44
N ASP A 54 13.68 12.71 31.37
CA ASP A 54 14.61 13.48 30.54
C ASP A 54 15.21 14.66 31.31
N PHE A 55 14.42 15.31 32.17
CA PHE A 55 14.91 16.38 33.06
C PHE A 55 15.83 15.83 34.17
N SER A 56 15.55 14.63 34.69
CA SER A 56 16.40 13.96 35.67
C SER A 56 17.73 13.46 35.08
N ALA A 57 17.71 13.00 33.82
CA ALA A 57 18.87 12.54 33.06
C ALA A 57 19.78 13.71 32.65
N TRP A 58 19.20 14.89 32.39
CA TRP A 58 19.95 16.12 32.10
C TRP A 58 20.72 16.63 33.33
N ASN A 59 20.23 16.40 34.55
CA ASN A 59 20.93 16.78 35.78
C ASN A 59 22.04 15.80 36.21
N SER A 60 22.04 14.57 35.70
CA SER A 60 23.03 13.54 36.07
C SER A 60 24.32 13.56 35.23
N SER A 61 24.43 14.38 34.19
CA SER A 61 25.60 14.44 33.30
C SER A 61 26.67 15.46 33.70
N SER A 62 26.64 15.98 34.93
CA SER A 62 27.69 16.85 35.45
C SER A 62 28.18 16.42 36.84
N LYS A 63 29.09 15.44 36.90
CA LYS A 63 30.21 15.36 37.88
C LYS A 63 31.12 14.13 37.66
N VAL A 64 32.31 14.42 37.13
CA VAL A 64 33.70 14.01 37.43
C VAL A 64 34.01 12.64 38.11
N ASN A 65 35.05 12.01 37.55
CA ASN A 65 35.74 10.73 37.82
C ASN A 65 36.30 10.47 39.26
N ASP A 66 36.17 9.19 39.68
CA ASP A 66 37.15 8.26 40.34
C ASP A 66 37.78 8.53 41.73
N PRO A 67 38.33 7.51 42.47
CA PRO A 67 38.20 6.03 42.39
C PRO A 67 38.22 5.23 43.76
N VAL A 68 38.18 3.89 43.68
CA VAL A 68 38.75 2.85 44.61
C VAL A 68 37.98 2.34 45.87
N SER A 69 37.90 1.00 45.95
CA SER A 69 37.95 0.05 47.11
C SER A 69 36.70 -0.43 47.87
N GLY A 70 36.74 -1.73 48.20
CA GLY A 70 36.12 -2.35 49.39
C GLY A 70 34.96 -3.31 49.07
N THR A 71 35.17 -4.57 48.71
CA THR A 71 35.22 -5.74 49.61
C THR A 71 34.56 -5.56 50.99
N GLY A 72 33.58 -6.40 51.32
CA GLY A 72 33.14 -6.59 52.71
C GLY A 72 31.77 -7.26 52.83
N GLN A 73 31.77 -8.59 52.92
CA GLN A 73 30.66 -9.40 53.42
C GLN A 73 30.46 -9.21 54.93
N GLU A 74 29.20 -9.28 55.38
CA GLU A 74 28.76 -9.85 56.67
C GLU A 74 27.56 -10.76 56.32
N SER A 75 27.63 -12.10 56.32
CA SER A 75 27.84 -13.11 57.38
C SER A 75 26.63 -13.35 58.29
N ALA A 76 25.96 -14.50 58.07
CA ALA A 76 25.40 -15.46 59.05
C ALA A 76 24.65 -16.55 58.23
N GLU A 77 25.16 -17.77 58.04
CA GLU A 77 25.09 -18.95 58.95
C GLU A 77 23.62 -19.30 59.31
N GLU A 78 23.07 -20.51 59.13
CA GLU A 78 23.62 -21.86 59.30
C GLU A 78 22.67 -22.95 58.70
N GLU A 79 23.27 -24.06 58.26
CA GLU A 79 22.83 -25.49 58.31
C GLU A 79 21.48 -26.01 57.75
N SER A 80 21.51 -26.88 56.72
CA SER A 80 21.68 -28.35 56.93
C SER A 80 21.40 -29.23 55.68
N ARG A 81 22.43 -30.02 55.33
CA ARG A 81 22.47 -31.42 54.84
C ARG A 81 21.86 -31.87 53.49
N SER A 82 22.77 -32.50 52.75
CA SER A 82 22.80 -33.21 51.45
C SER A 82 22.22 -34.66 51.54
N PRO A 83 22.47 -35.64 50.62
CA PRO A 83 23.24 -35.63 49.35
C PRO A 83 22.66 -36.48 48.17
N GLY A 84 23.31 -36.42 47.00
CA GLY A 84 23.26 -37.52 46.01
C GLY A 84 23.70 -37.21 44.57
N SER A 85 25.01 -36.97 44.33
CA SER A 85 25.69 -37.11 43.02
C SER A 85 25.95 -38.62 42.70
N PRO A 86 26.58 -39.10 41.57
CA PRO A 86 27.81 -38.61 40.88
C PRO A 86 27.77 -38.59 39.31
N ALA A 87 28.47 -37.71 38.58
CA ALA A 87 29.92 -37.59 38.22
C ALA A 87 30.32 -38.51 37.02
N LEU A 88 31.03 -38.07 35.97
CA LEU A 88 32.48 -37.75 35.78
C LEU A 88 32.70 -37.48 34.26
N SER A 89 33.75 -36.85 33.68
CA SER A 89 35.00 -36.18 34.10
C SER A 89 35.70 -35.59 32.85
N GLU A 90 36.44 -34.49 33.00
CA GLU A 90 37.46 -33.97 32.06
C GLU A 90 38.89 -34.42 32.45
N ARG A 91 39.77 -34.59 31.46
CA ARG A 91 41.28 -34.51 31.43
C ARG A 91 41.71 -34.92 30.00
N ASP A 92 42.61 -34.26 29.26
CA ASP A 92 43.97 -33.72 29.48
C ASP A 92 44.22 -32.54 28.51
N ARG A 93 44.75 -31.34 28.86
CA ARG A 93 46.12 -30.87 29.21
C ARG A 93 47.28 -31.06 28.19
N GLU A 94 47.57 -29.93 27.53
CA GLU A 94 48.87 -29.22 27.41
C GLU A 94 49.97 -29.57 26.37
N LYS A 95 50.31 -28.52 25.60
CA LYS A 95 51.64 -27.98 25.22
C LYS A 95 52.45 -28.59 24.06
N SER A 96 52.66 -27.78 23.01
CA SER A 96 53.98 -27.18 22.75
C SER A 96 53.90 -25.98 21.79
N GLU A 97 54.43 -24.84 22.23
CA GLU A 97 54.65 -23.61 21.48
C GLU A 97 55.88 -23.71 20.56
N THR A 98 55.86 -23.05 19.39
CA THR A 98 56.94 -22.16 18.96
C THR A 98 56.46 -21.21 17.85
N ARG A 99 56.52 -19.91 18.16
CA ARG A 99 56.24 -18.74 17.30
C ARG A 99 57.43 -18.43 16.37
N GLN A 100 57.16 -17.94 15.15
CA GLN A 100 57.40 -16.52 14.79
C GLN A 100 56.87 -16.15 13.38
N ASP A 101 56.10 -15.04 13.37
CA ASP A 101 55.88 -13.99 12.34
C ASP A 101 55.77 -14.37 10.85
N SER A 102 54.77 -13.93 10.07
CA SER A 102 54.14 -12.60 10.04
C SER A 102 52.81 -12.57 9.26
N GLY A 103 51.85 -11.78 9.77
CA GLY A 103 50.93 -10.92 8.99
C GLY A 103 49.70 -11.51 8.29
N SER A 104 48.53 -11.37 8.92
CA SER A 104 47.36 -10.62 8.40
C SER A 104 46.13 -10.84 9.29
N ASP A 105 45.37 -9.76 9.51
CA ASP A 105 44.10 -9.71 10.25
C ASP A 105 43.12 -10.84 9.90
N ASP A 106 42.58 -11.51 10.93
CA ASP A 106 41.33 -12.26 10.79
C ASP A 106 40.21 -11.57 11.58
N GLN A 107 39.23 -11.16 10.81
CA GLN A 107 38.04 -10.42 11.19
C GLN A 107 37.10 -11.29 12.02
N LYS A 108 36.47 -10.64 13.00
CA LYS A 108 35.18 -11.05 13.57
C LYS A 108 34.23 -11.44 12.43
N GLU A 109 33.70 -12.66 12.49
CA GLU A 109 32.53 -13.09 11.72
C GLU A 109 31.41 -12.06 11.85
N SER A 110 31.24 -11.25 10.82
CA SER A 110 30.01 -10.50 10.58
C SER A 110 28.99 -11.49 10.02
N SER A 111 27.86 -11.60 10.71
CA SER A 111 26.66 -12.28 10.22
C SER A 111 26.25 -11.67 8.87
N ARG A 112 26.46 -12.42 7.79
CA ARG A 112 26.07 -12.07 6.42
C ARG A 112 24.53 -11.97 6.31
N PRO A 113 23.97 -11.01 5.55
CA PRO A 113 22.55 -10.98 5.25
C PRO A 113 22.18 -12.07 4.23
N GLY A 114 21.02 -12.70 4.41
CA GLY A 114 20.38 -13.55 3.40
C GLY A 114 20.79 -15.01 3.41
N THR A 115 20.70 -15.70 4.55
CA THR A 115 20.47 -17.15 4.50
C THR A 115 19.02 -17.31 4.07
N ILE A 116 18.78 -17.63 2.80
CA ILE A 116 17.49 -18.19 2.40
C ILE A 116 17.29 -19.37 3.36
N LEU A 117 16.21 -19.38 4.14
CA LEU A 117 15.70 -20.62 4.70
C LEU A 117 15.13 -21.43 3.53
N GLU A 118 16.03 -21.84 2.63
CA GLU A 118 15.87 -23.06 1.87
C GLU A 118 15.79 -24.10 2.96
N SER A 119 14.60 -24.59 3.28
CA SER A 119 14.55 -25.90 3.91
C SER A 119 15.33 -26.82 2.96
N GLY A 120 16.56 -27.15 3.33
CA GLY A 120 17.39 -28.11 2.61
C GLY A 120 16.59 -29.37 2.27
N GLU A 121 17.04 -30.09 1.24
CA GLU A 121 16.44 -31.33 0.72
C GLU A 121 15.03 -31.23 0.08
N ASN A 122 14.19 -30.22 0.36
CA ASN A 122 12.80 -30.19 -0.15
C ASN A 122 12.63 -29.92 -1.66
N PHE A 123 13.62 -29.35 -2.35
CA PHE A 123 13.54 -29.23 -3.82
C PHE A 123 13.77 -30.57 -4.53
N ALA A 124 14.22 -31.61 -3.82
CA ALA A 124 14.20 -32.97 -4.36
C ALA A 124 12.77 -33.43 -4.70
N TYR A 125 11.74 -32.84 -4.07
CA TYR A 125 10.35 -33.05 -4.47
C TYR A 125 10.03 -32.55 -5.88
N LEU A 126 10.93 -31.78 -6.51
CA LEU A 126 10.80 -31.30 -7.88
C LEU A 126 11.61 -32.13 -8.90
N ASP A 127 12.29 -33.21 -8.48
CA ASP A 127 13.13 -34.03 -9.37
C ASP A 127 12.35 -34.55 -10.59
N SER A 128 11.10 -34.97 -10.38
CA SER A 128 10.24 -35.42 -11.49
C SER A 128 9.90 -34.30 -12.48
N PHE A 129 9.85 -33.04 -12.04
CA PHE A 129 9.73 -31.88 -12.94
C PHE A 129 11.06 -31.56 -13.63
N PHE A 130 12.19 -31.71 -12.93
CA PHE A 130 13.51 -31.53 -13.50
C PHE A 130 13.83 -32.58 -14.58
N ASP A 131 13.41 -33.83 -14.41
CA ASP A 131 13.45 -34.86 -15.45
C ASP A 131 12.70 -34.44 -16.71
N ARG A 132 11.54 -33.83 -16.52
CA ARG A 132 10.69 -33.35 -17.60
C ARG A 132 11.33 -32.17 -18.33
N LEU A 133 11.93 -31.22 -17.62
CA LEU A 133 12.74 -30.15 -18.21
C LEU A 133 13.97 -30.71 -18.94
N GLN A 134 14.66 -31.70 -18.36
CA GLN A 134 15.82 -32.34 -18.99
C GLN A 134 15.43 -33.03 -20.30
N SER A 135 14.23 -33.61 -20.36
CA SER A 135 13.74 -34.27 -21.57
C SER A 135 13.65 -33.34 -22.79
N LEU A 136 13.39 -32.04 -22.57
CA LEU A 136 13.41 -31.01 -23.63
C LEU A 136 14.80 -30.75 -24.21
N LYS A 137 15.86 -30.95 -23.41
CA LYS A 137 17.25 -30.78 -23.87
C LYS A 137 17.79 -32.03 -24.58
N VAL A 138 17.37 -33.22 -24.15
CA VAL A 138 17.97 -34.50 -24.57
C VAL A 138 17.24 -35.16 -25.75
N ASN A 139 15.90 -35.15 -25.76
CA ASN A 139 15.11 -35.79 -26.80
C ASN A 139 14.65 -34.78 -27.87
N LYS A 140 15.17 -34.93 -29.08
CA LYS A 140 14.73 -34.20 -30.29
C LYS A 140 13.83 -35.05 -31.20
N ASP A 141 13.20 -36.09 -30.67
CA ASP A 141 12.31 -36.92 -31.48
C ASP A 141 11.01 -36.13 -31.73
N GLU A 142 10.84 -35.65 -32.97
CA GLU A 142 9.75 -34.73 -33.38
C GLU A 142 8.34 -35.36 -33.29
N SER A 143 8.25 -36.65 -32.93
CA SER A 143 7.02 -37.44 -32.96
C SER A 143 6.23 -37.54 -31.65
N SER A 144 6.77 -37.05 -30.51
CA SER A 144 6.12 -37.12 -29.19
C SER A 144 5.79 -35.76 -28.56
N ASP A 145 4.68 -35.69 -27.82
CA ASP A 145 4.28 -34.51 -27.04
C ASP A 145 5.32 -34.17 -25.97
N HIS A 146 5.97 -33.03 -26.12
CA HIS A 146 7.03 -32.55 -25.24
C HIS A 146 6.66 -31.24 -24.56
N THR A 147 5.40 -30.81 -24.57
CA THR A 147 4.97 -29.61 -23.85
C THR A 147 5.05 -29.84 -22.33
N ILE A 148 5.85 -29.03 -21.64
CA ILE A 148 5.92 -28.99 -20.17
C ILE A 148 4.97 -27.91 -19.66
N ARG A 149 4.00 -28.28 -18.82
CA ARG A 149 2.92 -27.41 -18.34
C ARG A 149 3.12 -26.99 -16.90
N ILE A 150 3.28 -25.69 -16.68
CA ILE A 150 3.34 -25.08 -15.35
C ILE A 150 2.02 -24.36 -15.09
N LEU A 151 1.28 -24.76 -14.05
CA LEU A 151 0.07 -24.05 -13.61
C LEU A 151 0.38 -23.27 -12.33
N HIS A 152 0.38 -21.94 -12.43
CA HIS A 152 0.65 -21.06 -11.31
C HIS A 152 -0.65 -20.42 -10.81
N PHE A 153 -1.15 -20.93 -9.70
CA PHE A 153 -2.31 -20.41 -8.98
C PHE A 153 -1.88 -19.29 -8.04
N GLY A 154 -2.58 -18.16 -8.09
CA GLY A 154 -2.35 -17.07 -7.14
C GLY A 154 -3.51 -16.09 -7.00
N ASP A 155 -3.29 -15.11 -6.15
CA ASP A 155 -4.24 -14.06 -5.80
C ASP A 155 -3.96 -12.73 -6.53
N SER A 156 -4.40 -11.61 -5.97
CA SER A 156 -4.22 -10.29 -6.58
C SER A 156 -2.76 -9.87 -6.79
N ILE A 157 -1.79 -10.51 -6.14
CA ILE A 157 -0.36 -10.20 -6.37
C ILE A 157 0.06 -10.53 -7.81
N MET A 158 -0.47 -11.60 -8.39
CA MET A 158 -0.14 -12.03 -9.75
C MET A 158 -0.99 -11.35 -10.83
N TRP A 159 -1.94 -10.50 -10.43
CA TRP A 159 -2.89 -9.91 -11.36
C TRP A 159 -2.21 -9.06 -12.45
N GLY A 160 -2.81 -9.07 -13.65
CA GLY A 160 -2.30 -8.36 -14.81
C GLY A 160 -0.92 -8.84 -15.26
N ASP A 161 -0.58 -10.11 -15.00
CA ASP A 161 0.72 -10.71 -15.34
C ASP A 161 1.92 -9.98 -14.71
N ASN A 162 1.73 -9.39 -13.52
CA ASN A 162 2.79 -8.67 -12.82
C ASN A 162 3.99 -9.54 -12.43
N LEU A 163 3.83 -10.87 -12.39
CA LEU A 163 4.88 -11.83 -12.04
C LEU A 163 4.96 -12.99 -13.05
N SER A 164 3.79 -13.56 -13.41
CA SER A 164 3.68 -14.75 -14.25
C SER A 164 4.24 -14.57 -15.66
N LEU A 165 4.16 -13.37 -16.25
CA LEU A 165 4.75 -13.12 -17.56
C LEU A 165 6.26 -13.27 -17.53
N LYS A 166 6.93 -12.70 -16.52
CA LYS A 166 8.38 -12.79 -16.39
C LYS A 166 8.82 -14.23 -16.16
N MET A 167 8.10 -14.98 -15.32
CA MET A 167 8.32 -16.42 -15.13
C MET A 167 8.21 -17.18 -16.46
N LYS A 168 7.15 -16.93 -17.23
CA LYS A 168 6.97 -17.55 -18.56
C LYS A 168 8.16 -17.24 -19.47
N GLN A 169 8.53 -15.97 -19.58
CA GLN A 169 9.63 -15.54 -20.45
C GLN A 169 10.96 -16.19 -20.09
N LEU A 170 11.27 -16.33 -18.79
CA LEU A 170 12.48 -16.99 -18.32
C LEU A 170 12.50 -18.48 -18.69
N PHE A 171 11.43 -19.21 -18.38
CA PHE A 171 11.35 -20.64 -18.75
C PHE A 171 11.37 -20.86 -20.27
N GLN A 172 10.63 -20.06 -21.03
CA GLN A 172 10.56 -20.22 -22.49
C GLN A 172 11.87 -19.84 -23.18
N LYS A 173 12.63 -18.91 -22.60
CA LYS A 173 13.97 -18.57 -23.07
C LYS A 173 14.93 -19.77 -22.95
N ASP A 174 14.88 -20.49 -21.83
CA ASP A 174 15.87 -21.53 -21.53
C ASP A 174 15.43 -22.93 -22.02
N PHE A 175 14.12 -23.17 -22.14
CA PHE A 175 13.54 -24.48 -22.48
C PHE A 175 12.59 -24.47 -23.69
N GLY A 176 12.47 -23.33 -24.39
CA GLY A 176 11.64 -23.19 -25.60
C GLY A 176 10.19 -22.77 -25.34
N ASP A 177 9.58 -22.15 -26.35
CA ASP A 177 8.22 -21.61 -26.29
C ASP A 177 7.15 -22.70 -26.50
N GLY A 178 6.59 -23.18 -25.38
CA GLY A 178 5.47 -24.13 -25.37
C GLY A 178 4.09 -23.48 -25.60
N GLY A 179 4.04 -22.21 -25.97
CA GLY A 179 2.82 -21.43 -26.16
C GLY A 179 2.34 -20.74 -24.87
N ARG A 180 1.14 -20.13 -24.95
CA ARG A 180 0.62 -19.27 -23.88
C ARG A 180 0.13 -20.05 -22.65
N GLY A 181 -0.28 -21.30 -22.86
CA GLY A 181 -0.94 -22.11 -21.86
C GLY A 181 -2.42 -21.76 -21.70
N LEU A 182 -2.95 -21.88 -20.49
CA LEU A 182 -4.35 -21.58 -20.18
C LEU A 182 -4.62 -20.09 -20.40
N VAL A 183 -5.61 -19.81 -21.24
CA VAL A 183 -6.08 -18.46 -21.53
C VAL A 183 -7.48 -18.24 -20.98
N ASN A 184 -7.79 -16.99 -20.67
CA ASN A 184 -9.14 -16.60 -20.26
C ASN A 184 -10.08 -16.68 -21.45
N ILE A 185 -11.28 -17.22 -21.23
CA ILE A 185 -12.32 -17.34 -22.29
C ILE A 185 -13.01 -16.00 -22.52
N ILE A 186 -13.13 -15.15 -21.50
CA ILE A 186 -13.80 -13.84 -21.62
C ILE A 186 -12.77 -12.72 -21.67
N ASP A 187 -13.00 -11.78 -22.56
CA ASP A 187 -12.35 -10.47 -22.56
C ASP A 187 -12.88 -9.66 -21.37
N SER A 188 -12.14 -9.68 -20.27
CA SER A 188 -12.48 -8.98 -19.03
C SER A 188 -11.24 -8.25 -18.50
N PRO A 189 -11.40 -7.00 -18.02
CA PRO A 189 -10.33 -6.29 -17.34
C PRO A 189 -9.75 -7.07 -16.15
N SER A 190 -10.57 -7.88 -15.47
CA SER A 190 -10.16 -8.69 -14.32
C SER A 190 -9.27 -9.89 -14.66
N SER A 191 -8.96 -10.11 -15.94
CA SER A 191 -8.37 -11.33 -16.49
C SER A 191 -7.33 -11.02 -17.59
N GLU A 192 -6.71 -9.85 -17.52
CA GLU A 192 -5.73 -9.39 -18.50
C GLU A 192 -4.47 -10.27 -18.45
N LEU A 193 -4.17 -10.92 -19.57
CA LEU A 193 -2.94 -11.64 -19.82
C LEU A 193 -2.10 -10.77 -20.76
N ARG A 194 -0.98 -10.26 -20.26
CA ARG A 194 -0.01 -9.55 -21.10
C ARG A 194 0.55 -10.53 -22.12
N ASP A 195 0.95 -10.00 -23.28
CA ASP A 195 1.38 -10.76 -24.48
C ASP A 195 0.34 -11.70 -25.10
N HIS A 196 -0.93 -11.52 -24.73
CA HIS A 196 -2.05 -12.22 -25.31
C HIS A 196 -3.21 -11.25 -25.55
N LYS A 197 -3.94 -11.41 -26.65
CA LYS A 197 -5.16 -10.64 -26.87
C LYS A 197 -6.35 -11.58 -27.00
N ASN A 198 -7.40 -11.25 -26.26
CA ASN A 198 -8.66 -11.98 -26.24
C ASN A 198 -9.80 -11.02 -26.56
N GLU A 199 -10.75 -11.46 -27.38
CA GLU A 199 -12.01 -10.77 -27.63
C GLU A 199 -13.15 -11.79 -27.55
N THR A 200 -14.27 -11.41 -26.94
CA THR A 200 -15.50 -12.23 -27.01
C THR A 200 -16.61 -11.53 -27.76
N ARG A 201 -17.38 -12.30 -28.53
CA ARG A 201 -18.56 -11.84 -29.25
C ARG A 201 -19.79 -12.61 -28.83
N ARG A 202 -20.93 -11.90 -28.81
CA ARG A 202 -22.27 -12.43 -28.46
C ARG A 202 -22.40 -12.98 -27.03
N GLY A 203 -21.39 -12.71 -26.19
CA GLY A 203 -21.46 -12.69 -24.73
C GLY A 203 -21.19 -14.04 -24.06
N PHE A 204 -20.55 -13.97 -22.90
CA PHE A 204 -20.29 -15.09 -21.99
C PHE A 204 -20.57 -14.63 -20.56
N ARG A 205 -20.82 -15.59 -19.65
CA ARG A 205 -20.91 -15.39 -18.21
C ARG A 205 -19.79 -16.15 -17.54
N ILE A 206 -18.98 -15.48 -16.73
CA ILE A 206 -18.02 -16.13 -15.83
C ILE A 206 -18.76 -16.56 -14.56
N ALA A 207 -18.51 -17.79 -14.16
CA ALA A 207 -18.62 -18.18 -12.77
C ALA A 207 -17.23 -18.17 -12.16
N THR A 208 -17.09 -17.52 -11.01
CA THR A 208 -15.84 -17.48 -10.23
C THR A 208 -16.18 -17.61 -8.76
N ILE A 209 -15.20 -17.99 -7.97
CA ILE A 209 -15.35 -18.00 -6.52
C ILE A 209 -15.70 -16.59 -6.02
N PRO A 210 -16.77 -16.44 -5.22
CA PRO A 210 -17.14 -15.14 -4.68
C PRO A 210 -16.17 -14.70 -3.58
N PHE A 211 -15.92 -13.39 -3.52
CA PHE A 211 -15.03 -12.75 -2.53
C PHE A 211 -15.49 -12.91 -1.06
N GLU A 212 -16.66 -13.46 -0.80
CA GLU A 212 -17.27 -13.48 0.54
C GLU A 212 -17.60 -14.90 1.06
N SER A 213 -16.71 -15.88 0.82
CA SER A 213 -17.12 -17.29 0.73
C SER A 213 -16.59 -18.26 1.80
N PHE A 214 -16.19 -17.79 2.98
CA PHE A 214 -15.59 -18.63 4.04
C PHE A 214 -16.41 -19.85 4.50
N SER A 215 -17.71 -19.91 4.21
CA SER A 215 -18.62 -20.96 4.66
C SER A 215 -19.65 -21.35 3.59
N MET A 216 -19.36 -21.09 2.32
CA MET A 216 -20.29 -21.42 1.23
C MET A 216 -20.20 -22.91 0.86
N PRO A 217 -21.32 -23.52 0.42
CA PRO A 217 -21.32 -24.91 -0.06
C PRO A 217 -20.47 -25.04 -1.33
N LEU A 218 -20.15 -26.29 -1.69
CA LEU A 218 -19.51 -26.60 -2.97
C LEU A 218 -20.29 -25.94 -4.12
N MET A 219 -19.56 -25.37 -5.09
CA MET A 219 -20.15 -24.66 -6.22
C MET A 219 -19.98 -25.48 -7.51
N PRO A 220 -21.02 -26.20 -7.98
CA PRO A 220 -20.90 -27.11 -9.14
C PRO A 220 -20.60 -26.43 -10.47
N VAL A 221 -20.73 -25.10 -10.51
CA VAL A 221 -20.45 -24.29 -11.70
C VAL A 221 -18.96 -24.00 -11.90
N LEU A 222 -18.13 -24.18 -10.86
CA LEU A 222 -16.70 -23.88 -10.92
C LEU A 222 -15.91 -25.03 -11.52
N GLY A 223 -14.96 -24.71 -12.40
CA GLY A 223 -13.93 -25.61 -12.90
C GLY A 223 -12.73 -25.70 -11.96
N PHE A 224 -11.74 -26.50 -12.34
CA PHE A 224 -10.52 -26.75 -11.54
C PHE A 224 -9.70 -25.48 -11.25
N SER A 225 -9.83 -24.44 -12.08
CA SER A 225 -9.16 -23.15 -11.90
C SER A 225 -9.87 -22.23 -10.88
N GLY A 226 -11.00 -22.68 -10.29
CA GLY A 226 -11.88 -21.84 -9.48
C GLY A 226 -12.72 -20.86 -10.29
N GLY A 227 -12.79 -21.04 -11.61
CA GLY A 227 -13.74 -20.35 -12.47
C GLY A 227 -14.04 -21.11 -13.76
N SER A 228 -15.16 -20.78 -14.38
CA SER A 228 -15.57 -21.33 -15.68
C SER A 228 -16.34 -20.28 -16.47
N ALA A 229 -16.26 -20.36 -17.80
CA ALA A 229 -17.03 -19.51 -18.70
C ALA A 229 -18.22 -20.27 -19.27
N ARG A 230 -19.34 -19.56 -19.45
CA ARG A 230 -20.55 -20.10 -20.06
C ARG A 230 -21.00 -19.18 -21.18
N PRO A 231 -21.16 -19.66 -22.42
CA PRO A 231 -21.72 -18.84 -23.48
C PRO A 231 -23.15 -18.45 -23.12
N LEU A 232 -23.56 -17.23 -23.49
CA LEU A 232 -24.94 -16.77 -23.30
C LEU A 232 -25.84 -17.19 -24.47
N ARG A 233 -25.25 -17.52 -25.62
CA ARG A 233 -25.93 -17.94 -26.84
C ARG A 233 -25.19 -19.10 -27.49
N SER A 234 -25.87 -19.88 -28.32
CA SER A 234 -25.26 -20.97 -29.08
C SER A 234 -24.25 -20.48 -30.13
N ASP A 235 -24.26 -19.19 -30.48
CA ASP A 235 -23.36 -18.58 -31.45
C ASP A 235 -22.34 -17.62 -30.81
N SER A 236 -22.13 -17.74 -29.49
CA SER A 236 -21.08 -17.05 -28.74
C SER A 236 -19.70 -17.55 -29.16
N VAL A 237 -18.75 -16.63 -29.31
CA VAL A 237 -17.42 -16.93 -29.84
C VAL A 237 -16.35 -16.21 -29.04
N THR A 238 -15.28 -16.93 -28.72
CA THR A 238 -14.04 -16.35 -28.20
C THR A 238 -12.99 -16.29 -29.31
N ILE A 239 -12.24 -15.20 -29.36
CA ILE A 239 -11.22 -14.94 -30.37
C ILE A 239 -9.92 -14.65 -29.62
N HIS A 240 -8.89 -15.41 -29.96
CA HIS A 240 -7.57 -15.27 -29.36
C HIS A 240 -6.57 -14.93 -30.45
N ASN A 241 -5.65 -14.00 -30.18
CA ASN A 241 -4.59 -13.67 -31.11
C ASN A 241 -3.27 -13.37 -30.39
N ILE A 242 -2.19 -13.74 -31.06
CA ILE A 242 -0.83 -13.36 -30.68
C ILE A 242 -0.63 -11.89 -31.07
N PRO A 243 -0.25 -10.99 -30.14
CA PRO A 243 -0.13 -9.57 -30.41
C PRO A 243 1.20 -9.17 -31.07
N ASP A 244 2.27 -9.96 -30.88
CA ASP A 244 3.63 -9.65 -31.34
C ASP A 244 4.10 -10.68 -32.38
N ASP A 245 4.43 -10.21 -33.58
CA ASP A 245 4.87 -11.03 -34.73
C ASP A 245 6.15 -11.83 -34.48
N SER A 246 6.93 -11.49 -33.46
CA SER A 246 8.12 -12.25 -33.05
C SER A 246 7.81 -13.51 -32.24
N MET A 247 6.61 -13.63 -31.65
CA MET A 247 6.22 -14.79 -30.85
C MET A 247 5.84 -15.99 -31.74
N GLN A 248 6.08 -17.21 -31.26
CA GLN A 248 5.78 -18.41 -32.05
C GLN A 248 4.26 -18.64 -32.22
N PRO A 249 3.77 -19.02 -33.42
CA PRO A 249 2.39 -19.46 -33.61
C PRO A 249 2.04 -20.67 -32.74
N TRP A 250 0.75 -20.87 -32.46
CA TRP A 250 0.25 -22.05 -31.77
C TRP A 250 0.03 -23.21 -32.75
N ASN A 251 0.42 -24.43 -32.37
CA ASN A 251 0.11 -25.64 -33.14
C ASN A 251 -0.77 -26.65 -32.39
N ARG A 252 -1.24 -26.29 -31.20
CA ARG A 252 -2.16 -27.09 -30.41
C ARG A 252 -3.18 -26.26 -29.64
N ILE A 253 -4.41 -26.76 -29.60
CA ILE A 253 -5.48 -26.26 -28.74
C ILE A 253 -5.96 -27.41 -27.87
N ARG A 254 -5.98 -27.19 -26.55
CA ARG A 254 -6.61 -28.11 -25.61
C ARG A 254 -7.80 -27.44 -24.93
N LEU A 255 -8.97 -28.05 -25.06
CA LEU A 255 -10.23 -27.56 -24.51
C LEU A 255 -10.70 -28.49 -23.40
N ILE A 256 -10.99 -27.92 -22.23
CA ILE A 256 -11.61 -28.63 -21.10
C ILE A 256 -13.02 -28.08 -20.93
N ALA A 257 -14.01 -28.94 -21.14
CA ALA A 257 -15.42 -28.59 -21.04
C ALA A 257 -16.11 -29.36 -19.92
N GLY A 258 -16.99 -28.66 -19.21
CA GLY A 258 -17.80 -29.21 -18.14
C GLY A 258 -19.22 -29.55 -18.54
N HIS A 259 -19.72 -30.61 -17.94
CA HIS A 259 -21.09 -31.07 -18.13
C HIS A 259 -22.09 -30.08 -17.53
N PRO A 260 -23.10 -29.61 -18.28
CA PRO A 260 -24.08 -28.64 -17.76
C PRO A 260 -24.93 -29.21 -16.63
N GLY A 261 -25.13 -30.54 -16.60
CA GLY A 261 -25.84 -31.26 -15.55
C GLY A 261 -25.20 -31.19 -14.16
N ARG A 262 -23.95 -30.72 -14.03
CA ARG A 262 -23.34 -30.40 -12.72
C ARG A 262 -24.21 -29.43 -11.92
N LEU A 263 -24.90 -28.51 -12.59
CA LEU A 263 -25.79 -27.53 -11.98
C LEU A 263 -27.08 -28.14 -11.40
N ASN A 264 -27.40 -29.38 -11.77
CA ASN A 264 -28.57 -30.11 -11.29
C ASN A 264 -28.20 -31.02 -10.11
N ASN A 265 -27.60 -30.43 -9.07
CA ASN A 265 -27.11 -31.14 -7.87
C ASN A 265 -26.13 -32.30 -8.19
N GLY A 266 -25.32 -32.17 -9.26
CA GLY A 266 -24.37 -33.21 -9.67
C GLY A 266 -25.01 -34.45 -10.31
N ASN A 267 -26.32 -34.46 -10.55
CA ASN A 267 -27.02 -35.59 -11.17
C ASN A 267 -26.83 -35.57 -12.70
N ILE A 268 -25.72 -36.14 -13.16
CA ILE A 268 -25.37 -36.30 -14.57
C ILE A 268 -26.06 -37.58 -15.07
N GLN A 269 -27.19 -37.43 -15.76
CA GLN A 269 -28.01 -38.58 -16.20
C GLN A 269 -27.74 -39.03 -17.64
N GLU A 270 -27.43 -38.11 -18.54
CA GLU A 270 -27.25 -38.38 -19.97
C GLU A 270 -26.02 -37.65 -20.52
N PRO A 271 -25.30 -38.21 -21.49
CA PRO A 271 -24.13 -37.57 -22.09
C PRO A 271 -24.51 -36.31 -22.88
N ALA A 272 -23.75 -35.23 -22.69
CA ALA A 272 -23.92 -33.99 -23.45
C ALA A 272 -22.97 -33.96 -24.66
N LYS A 273 -23.51 -33.71 -25.86
CA LYS A 273 -22.74 -33.62 -27.11
C LYS A 273 -22.63 -32.19 -27.60
N TYR A 274 -21.43 -31.80 -28.03
CA TYR A 274 -21.11 -30.46 -28.51
C TYR A 274 -20.34 -30.51 -29.82
N ASN A 275 -20.63 -29.55 -30.71
CA ASN A 275 -19.83 -29.29 -31.89
C ASN A 275 -18.86 -28.14 -31.59
N ILE A 276 -17.58 -28.36 -31.83
CA ILE A 276 -16.50 -27.39 -31.68
C ILE A 276 -16.12 -26.92 -33.08
N GLN A 277 -16.13 -25.61 -33.30
CA GLN A 277 -15.71 -25.00 -34.55
C GLN A 277 -14.52 -24.08 -34.28
N LEU A 278 -13.42 -24.35 -34.99
CA LEU A 278 -12.20 -23.55 -34.95
C LEU A 278 -12.01 -22.89 -36.31
N ASN A 279 -11.83 -21.58 -36.31
CA ASN A 279 -11.40 -20.80 -37.46
C ASN A 279 -10.05 -20.19 -37.12
N LEU A 280 -9.02 -20.64 -37.81
CA LEU A 280 -7.62 -20.42 -37.50
C LEU A 280 -6.99 -19.58 -38.58
N GLU A 281 -6.16 -18.59 -38.22
CA GLU A 281 -5.43 -17.73 -39.14
C GLU A 281 -3.93 -17.90 -38.89
N ASP A 282 -3.16 -18.20 -39.94
CA ASP A 282 -1.70 -18.33 -39.87
C ASP A 282 -0.98 -16.97 -40.05
N SER A 283 0.35 -17.00 -40.07
CA SER A 283 1.19 -15.80 -40.27
C SER A 283 1.04 -15.13 -41.64
N ALA A 284 0.54 -15.85 -42.65
CA ALA A 284 0.29 -15.34 -44.00
C ALA A 284 -1.16 -14.84 -44.19
N GLY A 285 -2.01 -14.94 -43.16
CA GLY A 285 -3.42 -14.62 -43.22
C GLY A 285 -4.29 -15.72 -43.85
N GLN A 286 -3.74 -16.93 -44.06
CA GLN A 286 -4.49 -18.07 -44.57
C GLN A 286 -5.41 -18.62 -43.47
N ILE A 287 -6.67 -18.88 -43.83
CA ILE A 287 -7.68 -19.36 -42.91
C ILE A 287 -7.87 -20.87 -43.05
N THR A 288 -7.79 -21.59 -41.93
CA THR A 288 -8.12 -23.01 -41.82
C THR A 288 -9.32 -23.21 -40.89
N ASN A 289 -10.31 -24.01 -41.31
CA ASN A 289 -11.46 -24.37 -40.49
C ASN A 289 -11.35 -25.83 -40.02
N ILE A 290 -11.62 -26.06 -38.74
CA ILE A 290 -11.67 -27.40 -38.14
C ILE A 290 -12.98 -27.55 -37.38
N ASP A 291 -13.78 -28.54 -37.76
CA ASP A 291 -15.01 -28.93 -37.06
C ASP A 291 -14.79 -30.26 -36.33
N ARG A 292 -15.17 -30.31 -35.05
CA ARG A 292 -15.02 -31.49 -34.17
C ARG A 292 -16.29 -31.70 -33.37
N THR A 293 -16.47 -32.91 -32.84
CA THR A 293 -17.57 -33.24 -31.92
C THR A 293 -16.97 -33.79 -30.63
N MET A 294 -17.45 -33.27 -29.50
CA MET A 294 -17.05 -33.69 -28.16
C MET A 294 -18.27 -34.22 -27.41
N GLU A 295 -18.10 -35.34 -26.71
CA GLU A 295 -19.13 -35.94 -25.87
C GLU A 295 -18.65 -35.94 -24.41
N ILE A 296 -19.48 -35.43 -23.50
CA ILE A 296 -19.19 -35.33 -22.07
C ILE A 296 -20.06 -36.34 -21.33
N ARG A 297 -19.44 -37.39 -20.75
CA ARG A 297 -20.14 -38.47 -20.01
C ARG A 297 -20.10 -38.32 -18.49
N GLY A 298 -19.12 -37.61 -17.96
CA GLY A 298 -18.93 -37.39 -16.52
C GLY A 298 -18.90 -35.91 -16.19
N SER A 299 -18.19 -35.54 -15.12
CA SER A 299 -18.07 -34.13 -14.73
C SER A 299 -17.49 -33.28 -15.86
N CYS A 300 -16.35 -33.63 -16.44
CA CYS A 300 -15.72 -32.90 -17.54
C CYS A 300 -15.32 -33.82 -18.71
N ALA A 301 -14.97 -33.24 -19.85
CA ALA A 301 -14.28 -33.89 -20.96
C ALA A 301 -13.18 -32.97 -21.48
N ILE A 302 -12.25 -33.57 -22.22
CA ILE A 302 -11.13 -32.89 -22.87
C ILE A 302 -11.14 -33.21 -24.36
N ASP A 303 -10.87 -32.21 -25.19
CA ASP A 303 -10.50 -32.39 -26.59
C ASP A 303 -9.11 -31.76 -26.79
N ASP A 304 -8.17 -32.58 -27.26
CA ASP A 304 -6.80 -32.16 -27.57
C ASP A 304 -6.65 -32.16 -29.10
N ILE A 305 -6.49 -30.96 -29.66
CA ILE A 305 -6.64 -30.69 -31.07
C ILE A 305 -5.30 -30.18 -31.58
N GLN A 306 -4.61 -31.00 -32.36
CA GLN A 306 -3.49 -30.54 -33.17
C GLN A 306 -4.04 -29.61 -34.27
N ILE A 307 -3.45 -28.43 -34.40
CA ILE A 307 -3.84 -27.42 -35.37
C ILE A 307 -2.63 -27.03 -36.25
N PRO A 308 -2.84 -26.51 -37.47
CA PRO A 308 -1.75 -25.86 -38.19
C PRO A 308 -1.21 -24.66 -37.38
N ASP A 309 0.03 -24.25 -37.64
CA ASP A 309 0.63 -23.07 -37.03
C ASP A 309 -0.28 -21.86 -37.21
N SER A 310 -0.84 -21.37 -36.10
CA SER A 310 -1.90 -20.36 -36.08
C SER A 310 -1.56 -19.25 -35.12
N ARG A 311 -1.70 -18.00 -35.57
CA ARG A 311 -1.53 -16.80 -34.74
C ARG A 311 -2.85 -16.27 -34.21
N LYS A 312 -3.97 -16.74 -34.75
CA LYS A 312 -5.30 -16.35 -34.31
C LYS A 312 -6.23 -17.55 -34.34
N ALA A 313 -7.02 -17.70 -33.29
CA ALA A 313 -7.99 -18.77 -33.14
C ALA A 313 -9.35 -18.19 -32.74
N ARG A 314 -10.34 -18.40 -33.60
CA ARG A 314 -11.75 -18.10 -33.35
C ARG A 314 -12.46 -19.41 -33.02
N ILE A 315 -13.01 -19.49 -31.81
CA ILE A 315 -13.50 -20.74 -31.22
C ILE A 315 -14.97 -20.60 -30.83
N SER A 316 -15.80 -21.53 -31.31
CA SER A 316 -17.22 -21.64 -30.98
C SER A 316 -17.53 -23.06 -30.51
N ILE A 317 -18.34 -23.19 -29.46
CA ILE A 317 -18.77 -24.48 -28.92
C ILE A 317 -20.30 -24.46 -28.81
N THR A 318 -20.94 -25.30 -29.61
CA THR A 318 -22.39 -25.30 -29.77
C THR A 318 -22.99 -26.64 -29.37
N PRO A 319 -24.19 -26.69 -28.77
CA PRO A 319 -24.86 -27.96 -28.49
C PRO A 319 -25.15 -28.72 -29.80
N ALA A 320 -24.89 -30.03 -29.81
CA ALA A 320 -25.15 -30.87 -31.00
C ALA A 320 -26.66 -31.06 -31.29
N THR A 321 -27.51 -30.83 -30.28
CA THR A 321 -28.96 -30.86 -30.40
C THR A 321 -29.59 -29.66 -29.71
N ALA A 322 -30.76 -29.22 -30.16
CA ALA A 322 -31.47 -28.07 -29.58
C ALA A 322 -31.90 -28.27 -28.11
N THR A 323 -31.97 -29.52 -27.64
CA THR A 323 -32.30 -29.89 -26.26
C THR A 323 -31.09 -29.90 -25.33
N THR A 324 -29.87 -29.91 -25.88
CA THR A 324 -28.64 -29.94 -25.07
C THR A 324 -28.35 -28.54 -24.53
N ALA A 325 -28.14 -28.43 -23.22
CA ALA A 325 -27.81 -27.16 -22.58
C ALA A 325 -26.44 -26.62 -23.03
N LEU A 326 -26.28 -25.29 -23.00
CA LEU A 326 -25.02 -24.63 -23.33
C LEU A 326 -23.85 -25.15 -22.49
N PRO A 327 -22.65 -25.31 -23.08
CA PRO A 327 -21.50 -25.91 -22.40
C PRO A 327 -21.00 -25.05 -21.24
N ILE A 328 -20.29 -25.69 -20.31
CA ILE A 328 -19.42 -25.00 -19.35
C ILE A 328 -17.99 -25.14 -19.89
N ILE A 329 -17.23 -24.05 -19.97
CA ILE A 329 -15.85 -24.07 -20.43
C ILE A 329 -14.96 -23.87 -19.20
N ASP A 330 -14.29 -24.94 -18.77
CA ASP A 330 -13.45 -24.97 -17.57
C ASP A 330 -12.01 -24.54 -17.87
N GLY A 331 -11.55 -24.70 -19.12
CA GLY A 331 -10.25 -24.21 -19.56
C GLY A 331 -10.03 -24.30 -21.06
N LEU A 332 -9.21 -23.40 -21.58
CA LEU A 332 -8.73 -23.39 -22.96
C LEU A 332 -7.23 -23.10 -22.94
N PHE A 333 -6.45 -24.01 -23.52
CA PHE A 333 -5.00 -23.90 -23.61
C PHE A 333 -4.62 -23.66 -25.06
N LEU A 334 -3.74 -22.68 -25.29
CA LEU A 334 -3.13 -22.39 -26.58
C LEU A 334 -1.64 -22.68 -26.47
N GLU A 335 -1.20 -23.77 -27.09
CA GLU A 335 0.09 -24.40 -26.82
C GLU A 335 0.83 -24.77 -28.11
N ASN A 336 2.10 -25.11 -27.93
CA ASN A 336 2.95 -25.74 -28.93
C ASN A 336 3.29 -27.16 -28.50
N SER A 337 3.60 -28.01 -29.46
CA SER A 337 3.86 -29.44 -29.26
C SER A 337 5.17 -29.73 -28.49
N SER A 338 6.01 -28.71 -28.25
CA SER A 338 7.24 -28.77 -27.49
C SER A 338 7.51 -27.41 -26.82
N GLY A 339 8.29 -27.41 -25.72
CA GLY A 339 8.64 -26.23 -24.94
C GLY A 339 7.81 -26.08 -23.65
N VAL A 340 7.96 -24.94 -22.96
CA VAL A 340 7.26 -24.65 -21.70
C VAL A 340 6.00 -23.81 -21.92
N SER A 341 4.86 -24.34 -21.48
CA SER A 341 3.55 -23.69 -21.39
C SER A 341 3.34 -23.21 -19.95
N TYR A 342 3.23 -21.89 -19.77
CA TYR A 342 3.10 -21.28 -18.44
C TYR A 342 1.74 -20.60 -18.26
N SER A 343 0.92 -21.18 -17.39
CA SER A 343 -0.46 -20.75 -17.16
C SER A 343 -0.60 -19.98 -15.86
N ALA A 344 -1.04 -18.73 -15.93
CA ALA A 344 -1.38 -17.93 -14.76
C ALA A 344 -2.86 -18.11 -14.42
N ILE A 345 -3.15 -18.69 -13.26
CA ILE A 345 -4.50 -18.88 -12.74
C ILE A 345 -4.70 -17.90 -11.59
N VAL A 346 -5.14 -16.70 -11.95
CA VAL A 346 -5.30 -15.59 -11.01
C VAL A 346 -6.75 -15.47 -10.54
N LYS A 347 -6.94 -15.37 -9.23
CA LYS A 347 -8.23 -15.05 -8.62
C LYS A 347 -8.04 -13.92 -7.63
N MET A 348 -8.47 -12.72 -8.02
CA MET A 348 -8.20 -11.53 -7.22
C MET A 348 -8.83 -11.60 -5.84
N GLY A 349 -7.98 -11.38 -4.83
CA GLY A 349 -8.40 -11.18 -3.45
C GLY A 349 -9.05 -12.40 -2.78
N ILE A 350 -8.84 -13.60 -3.34
CA ILE A 350 -9.30 -14.84 -2.70
C ILE A 350 -8.22 -15.44 -1.81
N HIS A 351 -8.65 -16.30 -0.89
CA HIS A 351 -7.77 -17.23 -0.16
C HIS A 351 -7.59 -18.52 -0.95
N LEU A 352 -6.42 -19.14 -0.86
CA LEU A 352 -6.18 -20.49 -1.40
C LEU A 352 -7.19 -21.50 -0.84
N ALA A 353 -7.51 -21.37 0.44
CA ALA A 353 -8.50 -22.18 1.13
C ALA A 353 -9.89 -22.18 0.46
N TRP A 354 -10.24 -21.16 -0.32
CA TRP A 354 -11.53 -21.12 -1.02
C TRP A 354 -11.56 -22.01 -2.26
N MET A 355 -10.41 -22.45 -2.79
CA MET A 355 -10.38 -23.53 -3.79
C MET A 355 -11.04 -24.81 -3.27
N ALA A 356 -11.18 -24.95 -1.95
CA ALA A 356 -11.91 -26.06 -1.35
C ALA A 356 -13.40 -26.12 -1.75
N MET A 357 -13.97 -25.04 -2.27
CA MET A 357 -15.35 -24.96 -2.77
C MET A 357 -15.55 -25.67 -4.11
N ILE A 358 -14.48 -26.07 -4.80
CA ILE A 358 -14.58 -26.82 -6.05
C ILE A 358 -14.99 -28.26 -5.71
N PRO A 359 -16.06 -28.81 -6.33
CA PRO A 359 -16.43 -30.20 -6.13
C PRO A 359 -15.29 -31.15 -6.53
N THR A 360 -15.10 -32.20 -5.74
CA THR A 360 -13.95 -33.12 -5.88
C THR A 360 -13.87 -33.72 -7.28
N GLU A 361 -14.98 -34.17 -7.82
CA GLU A 361 -15.07 -34.76 -9.17
C GLU A 361 -14.77 -33.76 -10.29
N VAL A 362 -15.00 -32.47 -10.07
CA VAL A 362 -14.68 -31.42 -11.04
C VAL A 362 -13.20 -31.05 -10.95
N LEU A 363 -12.68 -30.90 -9.73
CA LEU A 363 -11.26 -30.65 -9.47
C LEU A 363 -10.40 -31.77 -10.05
N GLU A 364 -10.75 -33.03 -9.75
CA GLU A 364 -10.01 -34.21 -10.21
C GLU A 364 -10.02 -34.32 -11.74
N CYS A 365 -11.19 -34.14 -12.36
CA CYS A 365 -11.32 -34.21 -13.82
C CYS A 365 -10.50 -33.11 -14.50
N GLY A 366 -10.63 -31.86 -14.04
CA GLY A 366 -9.94 -30.74 -14.67
C GLY A 366 -8.42 -30.76 -14.46
N LEU A 367 -7.93 -31.13 -13.27
CA LEU A 367 -6.48 -31.26 -13.03
C LEU A 367 -5.85 -32.38 -13.86
N LYS A 368 -6.51 -33.56 -13.93
CA LYS A 368 -6.06 -34.66 -14.79
C LYS A 368 -6.10 -34.29 -16.28
N ALA A 369 -7.11 -33.52 -16.70
CA ALA A 369 -7.22 -33.02 -18.07
C ALA A 369 -6.14 -31.96 -18.39
N ALA A 370 -5.81 -31.08 -17.44
CA ALA A 370 -4.76 -30.09 -17.63
C ALA A 370 -3.36 -30.71 -17.75
N LYS A 371 -3.11 -31.87 -17.13
CA LYS A 371 -1.81 -32.57 -17.11
C LYS A 371 -0.64 -31.64 -16.74
N PRO A 372 -0.66 -30.98 -15.57
CA PRO A 372 0.45 -30.17 -15.12
C PRO A 372 1.69 -31.02 -14.81
N ASP A 373 2.85 -30.53 -15.24
CA ASP A 373 4.17 -31.03 -14.83
C ASP A 373 4.67 -30.33 -13.56
N LEU A 374 4.15 -29.13 -13.25
CA LEU A 374 4.39 -28.42 -12.00
C LEU A 374 3.14 -27.62 -11.60
N LEU A 375 2.74 -27.74 -10.33
CA LEU A 375 1.76 -26.85 -9.71
C LEU A 375 2.48 -25.82 -8.83
N VAL A 376 2.19 -24.53 -9.02
CA VAL A 376 2.71 -23.47 -8.16
C VAL A 376 1.53 -22.79 -7.45
N TYR A 377 1.60 -22.63 -6.13
CA TYR A 377 0.59 -21.94 -5.33
C TYR A 377 1.22 -20.73 -4.64
N GLN A 378 0.83 -19.53 -5.04
CA GLN A 378 1.28 -18.25 -4.47
C GLN A 378 0.11 -17.49 -3.84
N TYR A 379 -0.08 -17.73 -2.54
CA TYR A 379 -1.13 -17.13 -1.72
C TYR A 379 -0.57 -16.81 -0.33
N GLY A 380 -1.37 -16.18 0.53
CA GLY A 380 -1.04 -15.98 1.94
C GLY A 380 -1.15 -14.51 2.37
N VAL A 381 -1.03 -13.56 1.44
CA VAL A 381 -1.13 -12.13 1.76
C VAL A 381 -2.56 -11.75 2.19
N ASN A 382 -3.56 -12.29 1.50
CA ASN A 382 -4.98 -12.12 1.83
C ASN A 382 -5.41 -12.89 3.08
N GLU A 383 -4.83 -14.08 3.30
CA GLU A 383 -5.01 -14.90 4.50
C GLU A 383 -4.51 -14.16 5.73
N SER A 384 -3.32 -13.56 5.61
CA SER A 384 -2.72 -12.73 6.66
C SER A 384 -3.64 -11.55 7.01
N ALA A 385 -4.27 -10.93 6.00
CA ALA A 385 -5.27 -9.88 6.20
C ALA A 385 -6.48 -10.36 7.00
N SER A 386 -7.04 -11.50 6.60
CA SER A 386 -8.29 -12.01 7.17
C SER A 386 -8.08 -12.55 8.58
N LEU A 387 -6.97 -13.26 8.81
CA LEU A 387 -6.60 -13.80 10.11
C LEU A 387 -6.41 -12.67 11.12
N SER A 388 -5.77 -11.59 10.69
CA SER A 388 -5.47 -10.47 11.56
C SER A 388 -6.64 -9.58 11.96
N SER A 389 -7.69 -9.57 11.14
CA SER A 389 -8.93 -8.81 11.40
C SER A 389 -10.01 -9.72 11.96
N ASN A 390 -9.70 -11.01 12.18
CA ASN A 390 -10.66 -12.08 12.48
C ASN A 390 -11.89 -12.02 11.55
N TYR A 391 -11.64 -11.79 10.25
CA TYR A 391 -12.69 -11.49 9.30
C TYR A 391 -13.67 -12.66 9.18
N ARG A 392 -14.92 -12.44 9.59
CA ARG A 392 -16.00 -13.45 9.63
C ARG A 392 -15.61 -14.77 10.32
N GLY A 393 -14.79 -14.71 11.38
CA GLY A 393 -14.34 -15.90 12.10
C GLY A 393 -13.31 -16.72 11.32
N PHE A 394 -12.55 -16.10 10.42
CA PHE A 394 -11.40 -16.73 9.80
C PHE A 394 -10.28 -16.88 10.83
N THR A 395 -10.09 -18.11 11.31
CA THR A 395 -9.07 -18.46 12.29
C THR A 395 -7.96 -19.28 11.64
N ARG A 396 -6.86 -19.43 12.38
CA ARG A 396 -5.74 -20.29 11.99
C ARG A 396 -6.20 -21.73 11.73
N GLU A 397 -7.01 -22.29 12.64
CA GLU A 397 -7.49 -23.67 12.57
C GLU A 397 -8.36 -23.89 11.32
N LYS A 398 -9.21 -22.90 11.00
CA LYS A 398 -10.05 -22.95 9.79
C LYS A 398 -9.20 -22.90 8.54
N TYR A 399 -8.19 -22.02 8.50
CA TYR A 399 -7.25 -21.94 7.38
C TYR A 399 -6.50 -23.25 7.16
N GLU A 400 -5.90 -23.80 8.22
CA GLU A 400 -5.17 -25.08 8.18
C GLU A 400 -6.06 -26.22 7.68
N THR A 401 -7.28 -26.33 8.22
CA THR A 401 -8.23 -27.40 7.87
C THR A 401 -8.59 -27.33 6.38
N GLN A 402 -8.97 -26.15 5.89
CA GLN A 402 -9.37 -25.98 4.49
C GLN A 402 -8.20 -26.21 3.53
N LEU A 403 -7.00 -25.78 3.90
CA LEU A 403 -5.81 -25.95 3.09
C LEU A 403 -5.39 -27.42 2.99
N ARG A 404 -5.41 -28.16 4.12
CA ARG A 404 -5.17 -29.62 4.14
C ARG A 404 -6.23 -30.38 3.34
N GLU A 405 -7.50 -30.02 3.48
CA GLU A 405 -8.60 -30.65 2.72
C GLU A 405 -8.43 -30.43 1.21
N TYR A 406 -8.05 -29.23 0.79
CA TYR A 406 -7.78 -28.93 -0.61
C TYR A 406 -6.59 -29.74 -1.13
N PHE A 407 -5.44 -29.70 -0.45
CA PHE A 407 -4.24 -30.40 -0.91
C PHE A 407 -4.36 -31.92 -0.86
N THR A 408 -5.15 -32.48 0.06
CA THR A 408 -5.52 -33.90 0.04
C THR A 408 -6.22 -34.29 -1.26
N ARG A 409 -7.15 -33.44 -1.73
CA ARG A 409 -7.84 -33.67 -3.01
C ARG A 409 -6.92 -33.45 -4.21
N VAL A 410 -6.02 -32.46 -4.15
CA VAL A 410 -5.00 -32.25 -5.20
C VAL A 410 -4.09 -33.48 -5.32
N ARG A 411 -3.54 -33.98 -4.21
CA ARG A 411 -2.73 -35.21 -4.19
C ARG A 411 -3.50 -36.45 -4.65
N LYS A 412 -4.79 -36.55 -4.32
CA LYS A 412 -5.64 -37.63 -4.84
C LYS A 412 -5.79 -37.55 -6.36
N ALA A 413 -5.96 -36.34 -6.91
CA ALA A 413 -6.12 -36.13 -8.34
C ALA A 413 -4.80 -36.35 -9.10
N LEU A 414 -3.69 -35.91 -8.53
CA LEU A 414 -2.35 -35.90 -9.11
C LEU A 414 -1.32 -36.37 -8.05
N PRO A 415 -1.15 -37.69 -7.85
CA PRO A 415 -0.28 -38.22 -6.81
C PRO A 415 1.18 -37.80 -6.97
N ASP A 416 1.68 -37.89 -8.20
CA ASP A 416 3.12 -37.77 -8.52
C ASP A 416 3.50 -36.38 -9.07
N THR A 417 2.54 -35.49 -9.27
CA THR A 417 2.84 -34.14 -9.78
C THR A 417 3.53 -33.32 -8.67
N PRO A 418 4.69 -32.71 -8.96
CA PRO A 418 5.39 -31.88 -8.00
C PRO A 418 4.64 -30.56 -7.77
N VAL A 419 4.76 -30.04 -6.56
CA VAL A 419 4.08 -28.81 -6.12
C VAL A 419 5.10 -27.90 -5.47
N LEU A 420 5.05 -26.62 -5.82
CA LEU A 420 5.78 -25.53 -5.20
C LEU A 420 4.80 -24.57 -4.51
N ILE A 421 5.01 -24.32 -3.22
CA ILE A 421 4.33 -23.23 -2.51
C ILE A 421 5.27 -22.02 -2.48
N VAL A 422 4.79 -20.87 -2.95
CA VAL A 422 5.48 -19.58 -2.81
C VAL A 422 4.85 -18.86 -1.63
N GLY A 423 5.61 -18.71 -0.55
CA GLY A 423 5.14 -18.10 0.69
C GLY A 423 4.77 -16.62 0.57
N PRO A 424 4.03 -16.05 1.54
CA PRO A 424 3.71 -14.63 1.54
C PRO A 424 4.94 -13.78 1.88
N PHE A 425 5.23 -12.75 1.07
CA PHE A 425 6.20 -11.70 1.40
C PHE A 425 5.59 -10.60 2.26
N GLU A 426 6.43 -9.81 2.94
CA GLU A 426 6.00 -8.81 3.94
C GLU A 426 4.85 -7.93 3.45
N ARG A 427 3.81 -7.82 4.27
CA ARG A 427 2.71 -6.87 4.11
C ARG A 427 2.61 -6.01 5.35
N LEU A 428 2.47 -4.70 5.14
CA LEU A 428 2.27 -3.76 6.23
C LEU A 428 0.83 -3.30 6.29
N ARG A 429 0.31 -3.16 7.51
CA ARG A 429 -0.97 -2.50 7.74
C ARG A 429 -0.76 -1.01 7.88
N PRO A 430 -1.55 -0.20 7.16
CA PRO A 430 -1.66 1.22 7.48
C PRO A 430 -2.10 1.38 8.94
N SER A 431 -1.37 2.19 9.71
CA SER A 431 -1.75 2.54 11.08
C SER A 431 -1.53 4.04 11.33
N ALA A 432 -2.16 4.58 12.36
CA ALA A 432 -1.97 5.98 12.78
C ALA A 432 -0.52 6.32 13.15
N LYS A 433 0.31 5.32 13.47
CA LYS A 433 1.73 5.45 13.78
C LYS A 433 2.65 5.18 12.57
N GLY A 434 2.07 4.96 11.38
CA GLY A 434 2.76 4.52 10.17
C GLY A 434 2.47 3.05 9.84
N PRO A 435 2.92 2.55 8.67
CA PRO A 435 2.74 1.16 8.30
C PRO A 435 3.41 0.23 9.32
N SER A 436 2.72 -0.82 9.74
CA SER A 436 3.19 -1.75 10.77
C SER A 436 3.09 -3.21 10.31
N PRO A 437 4.06 -4.07 10.68
CA PRO A 437 4.02 -5.48 10.33
C PRO A 437 2.86 -6.19 11.04
N SER A 438 2.46 -7.34 10.50
CA SER A 438 1.36 -8.14 11.00
C SER A 438 1.86 -9.49 11.52
N GLU A 439 1.65 -9.78 12.80
CA GLU A 439 1.93 -11.11 13.36
C GLU A 439 1.20 -12.24 12.62
N ALA A 440 -0.04 -11.98 12.16
CA ALA A 440 -0.82 -12.93 11.37
C ALA A 440 -0.12 -13.41 10.10
N GLN A 441 0.81 -12.61 9.56
CA GLN A 441 1.57 -13.01 8.40
C GLN A 441 2.58 -14.10 8.71
N MET A 442 3.27 -13.98 9.84
CA MET A 442 4.21 -15.00 10.31
C MET A 442 3.48 -16.31 10.60
N ILE A 443 2.25 -16.23 11.09
CA ILE A 443 1.39 -17.41 11.28
C ILE A 443 1.09 -18.09 9.94
N VAL A 444 0.63 -17.35 8.93
CA VAL A 444 0.32 -17.92 7.61
C VAL A 444 1.56 -18.53 6.96
N ARG A 445 2.69 -17.80 6.98
CA ARG A 445 3.99 -18.28 6.48
C ARG A 445 4.35 -19.63 7.12
N LYS A 446 4.27 -19.72 8.45
CA LYS A 446 4.57 -20.94 9.20
C LYS A 446 3.64 -22.11 8.84
N VAL A 447 2.32 -21.85 8.76
CA VAL A 447 1.33 -22.87 8.38
C VAL A 447 1.62 -23.44 7.00
N GLN A 448 1.97 -22.59 6.04
CA GLN A 448 2.29 -23.04 4.68
C GLN A 448 3.57 -23.89 4.64
N MET A 449 4.59 -23.55 5.43
CA MET A 449 5.80 -24.39 5.56
C MET A 449 5.49 -25.76 6.18
N GLU A 450 4.69 -25.80 7.25
CA GLU A 450 4.29 -27.05 7.91
C GLU A 450 3.52 -27.96 6.94
N ILE A 451 2.58 -27.39 6.18
CA ILE A 451 1.81 -28.11 5.16
C ILE A 451 2.70 -28.55 3.99
N ALA A 452 3.64 -27.72 3.55
CA ALA A 452 4.58 -28.10 2.51
C ALA A 452 5.39 -29.34 2.94
N SER A 453 5.91 -29.33 4.17
CA SER A 453 6.64 -30.48 4.72
C SER A 453 5.76 -31.73 4.84
N GLU A 454 4.51 -31.59 5.29
CA GLU A 454 3.59 -32.72 5.47
C GLU A 454 3.22 -33.41 4.16
N PHE A 455 3.00 -32.64 3.09
CA PHE A 455 2.56 -33.15 1.79
C PHE A 455 3.71 -33.43 0.82
N GLY A 456 4.97 -33.24 1.24
CA GLY A 456 6.15 -33.37 0.40
C GLY A 456 6.12 -32.37 -0.78
N PHE A 457 5.87 -31.10 -0.48
CA PHE A 457 5.91 -30.00 -1.44
C PHE A 457 7.21 -29.20 -1.28
N ALA A 458 7.69 -28.63 -2.39
CA ALA A 458 8.72 -27.61 -2.32
C ALA A 458 8.12 -26.31 -1.78
N TYR A 459 8.94 -25.50 -1.10
CA TYR A 459 8.55 -24.21 -0.56
C TYR A 459 9.60 -23.15 -0.90
N PHE A 460 9.16 -22.03 -1.47
CA PHE A 460 9.98 -20.86 -1.72
C PHE A 460 9.58 -19.74 -0.75
N ASP A 461 10.54 -19.28 0.05
CA ASP A 461 10.30 -18.26 1.05
C ASP A 461 10.45 -16.84 0.49
N ALA A 462 9.38 -16.32 -0.09
CA ALA A 462 9.37 -14.97 -0.64
C ALA A 462 9.63 -13.87 0.41
N TYR A 463 9.32 -14.13 1.69
CA TYR A 463 9.56 -13.19 2.77
C TYR A 463 11.06 -12.99 2.98
N GLU A 464 11.80 -14.09 3.18
CA GLU A 464 13.26 -14.03 3.36
C GLU A 464 13.96 -13.55 2.10
N TYR A 465 13.55 -14.05 0.92
CA TYR A 465 14.17 -13.67 -0.36
C TYR A 465 14.13 -12.17 -0.60
N LEU A 466 13.00 -11.51 -0.31
CA LEU A 466 12.89 -10.08 -0.55
C LEU A 466 13.66 -9.24 0.48
N GLY A 467 13.87 -9.76 1.69
CA GLY A 467 14.63 -9.08 2.76
C GLY A 467 13.95 -9.05 4.13
N GLY A 468 12.78 -9.70 4.29
CA GLY A 468 12.10 -9.86 5.57
C GLY A 468 11.48 -8.59 6.14
N GLU A 469 11.64 -8.37 7.45
CA GLU A 469 10.97 -7.31 8.21
C GLU A 469 11.42 -5.91 7.77
N GLY A 470 10.45 -5.02 7.55
CA GLY A 470 10.66 -3.65 7.10
C GLY A 470 10.97 -3.50 5.60
N GLN A 471 11.19 -4.62 4.89
CA GLN A 471 11.54 -4.60 3.48
C GLN A 471 10.44 -3.99 2.60
N MET A 472 9.17 -4.19 2.94
CA MET A 472 8.05 -3.64 2.17
C MET A 472 8.09 -2.10 2.14
N LEU A 473 8.56 -1.44 3.20
CA LEU A 473 8.78 0.01 3.19
C LEU A 473 9.83 0.42 2.16
N SER A 474 10.94 -0.32 2.10
CA SER A 474 12.02 -0.09 1.15
C SER A 474 11.55 -0.28 -0.29
N MET A 475 10.78 -1.35 -0.54
CA MET A 475 10.21 -1.64 -1.85
C MET A 475 9.23 -0.55 -2.31
N VAL A 476 8.39 -0.02 -1.41
CA VAL A 476 7.52 1.14 -1.74
C VAL A 476 8.34 2.37 -2.08
N LYS A 477 9.38 2.67 -1.28
CA LYS A 477 10.28 3.81 -1.53
C LYS A 477 11.00 3.69 -2.87
N ASN A 478 11.38 2.48 -3.28
CA ASN A 478 12.10 2.22 -4.52
C ASN A 478 11.17 2.03 -5.73
N GLY A 479 9.85 2.12 -5.56
CA GLY A 479 8.88 1.91 -6.63
C GLY A 479 8.73 0.45 -7.06
N GLU A 480 9.18 -0.50 -6.24
CA GLU A 480 9.00 -1.95 -6.42
C GLU A 480 7.66 -2.45 -5.82
N ALA A 481 7.08 -1.69 -4.89
CA ALA A 481 5.76 -1.94 -4.33
C ALA A 481 4.89 -0.68 -4.36
N ILE A 482 3.57 -0.86 -4.36
CA ILE A 482 2.59 0.21 -4.36
C ILE A 482 2.43 0.74 -2.93
N SER A 483 2.04 2.01 -2.78
CA SER A 483 1.85 2.68 -1.47
C SER A 483 0.74 2.09 -0.58
N ASP A 484 0.10 1.00 -1.00
CA ASP A 484 -0.79 0.19 -0.16
C ASP A 484 -0.04 -0.84 0.71
N TYR A 485 1.29 -0.92 0.56
CA TYR A 485 2.20 -1.82 1.29
C TYR A 485 1.80 -3.30 1.20
N THR A 486 1.14 -3.67 0.11
CA THR A 486 0.59 -5.01 -0.12
C THR A 486 0.92 -5.50 -1.52
N HIS A 487 0.67 -4.69 -2.55
CA HIS A 487 0.85 -5.10 -3.95
C HIS A 487 2.20 -4.66 -4.50
N LEU A 488 2.80 -5.51 -5.33
CA LEU A 488 4.04 -5.21 -6.04
C LEU A 488 3.74 -4.40 -7.30
N THR A 489 4.64 -3.51 -7.67
CA THR A 489 4.67 -2.96 -9.03
C THR A 489 5.23 -4.03 -9.99
N ARG A 490 5.24 -3.73 -11.29
CA ARG A 490 5.87 -4.62 -12.29
C ARG A 490 7.33 -4.91 -11.94
N THR A 491 8.10 -3.90 -11.54
CA THR A 491 9.51 -4.06 -11.18
C THR A 491 9.69 -4.99 -9.99
N GLY A 492 8.87 -4.84 -8.93
CA GLY A 492 8.93 -5.75 -7.78
C GLY A 492 8.45 -7.16 -8.11
N GLY A 493 7.42 -7.28 -8.96
CA GLY A 493 6.94 -8.57 -9.45
C GLY A 493 7.99 -9.30 -10.31
N ASP A 494 8.69 -8.59 -11.19
CA ASP A 494 9.80 -9.11 -11.99
C ASP A 494 10.97 -9.57 -11.10
N ARG A 495 11.29 -8.83 -10.03
CA ARG A 495 12.31 -9.20 -9.03
C ARG A 495 11.95 -10.50 -8.29
N LEU A 496 10.70 -10.64 -7.89
CA LEU A 496 10.23 -11.86 -7.23
C LEU A 496 10.17 -13.04 -8.22
N ALA A 497 9.71 -12.82 -9.45
CA ALA A 497 9.74 -13.83 -10.51
C ALA A 497 11.17 -14.34 -10.76
N GLN A 498 12.14 -13.43 -10.90
CA GLN A 498 13.53 -13.77 -11.10
C GLN A 498 14.05 -14.63 -9.94
N GLY A 499 13.76 -14.27 -8.70
CA GLY A 499 14.16 -15.05 -7.52
C GLY A 499 13.61 -16.47 -7.49
N ILE A 500 12.31 -16.62 -7.78
CA ILE A 500 11.67 -17.94 -7.85
C ILE A 500 12.30 -18.78 -8.97
N TYR A 501 12.52 -18.19 -10.14
CA TYR A 501 13.15 -18.84 -11.27
C TYR A 501 14.59 -19.28 -10.97
N ASP A 502 15.40 -18.37 -10.43
CA ASP A 502 16.80 -18.60 -10.10
C ASP A 502 16.96 -19.73 -9.08
N ALA A 503 16.06 -19.81 -8.09
CA ALA A 503 16.01 -20.93 -7.16
C ALA A 503 15.69 -22.25 -7.88
N LEU A 504 14.68 -22.27 -8.76
CA LEU A 504 14.32 -23.46 -9.52
C LEU A 504 15.45 -23.92 -10.44
N ILE A 505 16.09 -23.01 -11.16
CA ILE A 505 17.15 -23.34 -12.12
C ILE A 505 18.43 -23.76 -11.43
N THR A 506 18.82 -23.09 -10.35
CA THR A 506 20.00 -23.51 -9.55
C THR A 506 19.86 -24.96 -9.11
N HIS A 507 18.68 -25.35 -8.63
CA HIS A 507 18.39 -26.72 -8.24
C HIS A 507 18.36 -27.70 -9.41
N TYR A 508 17.77 -27.29 -10.53
CA TYR A 508 17.80 -28.07 -11.77
C TYR A 508 19.23 -28.32 -12.26
N LEU A 509 20.12 -27.32 -12.21
CA LEU A 509 21.52 -27.45 -12.64
C LEU A 509 22.32 -28.39 -11.72
N VAL A 510 22.06 -28.35 -10.41
CA VAL A 510 22.63 -29.33 -9.47
C VAL A 510 22.10 -30.73 -9.77
N TYR A 511 20.78 -30.87 -9.98
CA TYR A 511 20.14 -32.15 -10.32
C TYR A 511 20.70 -32.75 -11.62
N SER A 512 20.87 -31.94 -12.67
CA SER A 512 21.38 -32.39 -13.97
C SER A 512 22.89 -32.66 -13.98
N GLY A 513 23.60 -32.34 -12.90
CA GLY A 513 25.06 -32.43 -12.81
C GLY A 513 25.81 -31.34 -13.57
N GLU A 514 25.11 -30.30 -14.05
CA GLU A 514 25.70 -29.11 -14.67
C GLU A 514 26.35 -28.17 -13.62
N MET A 515 26.04 -28.34 -12.33
CA MET A 515 26.62 -27.58 -11.21
C MET A 515 27.00 -28.52 -10.04
N GLU A 516 28.20 -28.38 -9.48
CA GLU A 516 28.71 -29.27 -8.42
C GLU A 516 28.05 -29.04 -7.06
N ASN A 517 27.75 -27.80 -6.70
CA ASN A 517 27.04 -27.46 -5.46
C ASN A 517 26.35 -26.10 -5.55
N LYS A 518 25.36 -25.88 -4.67
CA LYS A 518 24.62 -24.61 -4.58
C LYS A 518 25.47 -23.41 -4.13
N ALA A 519 26.63 -23.64 -3.52
CA ALA A 519 27.46 -22.56 -2.96
C ALA A 519 28.11 -21.69 -4.04
N GLN A 520 28.11 -22.14 -5.31
CA GLN A 520 28.47 -21.32 -6.46
C GLN A 520 27.39 -20.30 -6.86
N TYR A 521 26.17 -20.40 -6.33
CA TYR A 521 25.09 -19.46 -6.58
C TYR A 521 24.95 -18.47 -5.42
N SER A 522 25.81 -17.45 -5.42
CA SER A 522 25.57 -16.21 -4.70
C SER A 522 24.46 -15.47 -5.46
N ILE A 523 23.23 -15.45 -4.95
CA ILE A 523 22.22 -14.49 -5.43
C ILE A 523 22.73 -13.09 -5.10
N SER A 524 23.48 -12.50 -6.03
CA SER A 524 23.70 -11.07 -6.07
C SER A 524 23.73 -10.66 -7.54
N PRO A 525 22.66 -10.05 -8.07
CA PRO A 525 22.77 -9.31 -9.30
C PRO A 525 23.28 -7.93 -8.93
N ASP A 526 24.57 -7.64 -9.18
CA ASP A 526 25.17 -6.32 -9.44
C ASP A 526 24.37 -5.08 -8.98
N PHE A 527 23.98 -5.06 -7.71
CA PHE A 527 23.50 -3.85 -7.04
C PHE A 527 24.70 -3.41 -6.23
N LYS A 528 25.32 -2.32 -6.69
CA LYS A 528 26.33 -1.61 -5.90
C LYS A 528 25.87 -1.61 -4.46
N GLU A 529 26.64 -2.26 -3.60
CA GLU A 529 26.61 -2.08 -2.16
C GLU A 529 26.77 -0.59 -1.90
N ASN A 530 25.66 0.14 -1.90
CA ASN A 530 25.60 1.35 -1.12
C ASN A 530 25.59 0.84 0.31
N GLU A 531 26.75 0.76 0.94
CA GLU A 531 26.89 0.51 2.38
C GLU A 531 26.06 1.54 3.19
N GLU A 532 25.73 2.69 2.60
CA GLU A 532 24.76 3.65 3.17
C GLU A 532 23.30 3.13 3.21
N LEU A 533 22.92 2.18 2.34
CA LEU A 533 21.55 1.63 2.24
C LEU A 533 21.27 0.53 3.28
N TYR A 534 22.31 -0.16 3.76
CA TYR A 534 22.24 -1.16 4.84
C TYR A 534 22.57 -0.58 6.23
N SER A 535 22.79 0.74 6.31
CA SER A 535 22.86 1.45 7.58
C SER A 535 21.50 1.67 8.25
N TYR A 536 20.41 1.14 7.68
CA TYR A 536 19.16 1.01 8.41
C TYR A 536 19.29 -0.12 9.44
N GLN A 537 19.93 0.22 10.56
CA GLN A 537 19.59 -0.38 11.84
C GLN A 537 18.07 -0.31 11.96
N PRO A 538 17.36 -1.44 12.12
CA PRO A 538 15.93 -1.39 12.38
C PRO A 538 15.78 -0.47 13.59
N ARG A 539 15.16 0.69 13.39
CA ARG A 539 14.65 1.46 14.51
C ARG A 539 13.65 0.53 15.14
N SER A 540 14.08 -0.07 16.25
CA SER A 540 13.27 -0.97 17.04
C SER A 540 11.87 -0.38 17.17
N VAL A 541 10.85 -1.23 17.21
CA VAL A 541 9.47 -0.82 17.56
C VAL A 541 9.39 -0.21 18.99
N THR A 542 10.54 -0.05 19.65
CA THR A 542 10.76 0.69 20.89
C THR A 542 11.47 2.04 20.73
N ASP A 543 11.82 2.49 19.53
CA ASP A 543 12.39 3.82 19.30
C ASP A 543 11.32 4.89 19.57
N VAL A 544 11.46 5.48 20.75
CA VAL A 544 10.77 6.67 21.24
C VAL A 544 11.00 7.90 20.32
N ASP A 545 11.88 7.78 19.33
CA ASP A 545 12.31 8.84 18.39
C ASP A 545 11.86 8.63 16.93
N ALA A 546 10.86 7.78 16.67
CA ALA A 546 9.99 8.02 15.52
C ALA A 546 9.37 9.41 15.74
N SER A 547 9.95 10.41 15.05
CA SER A 547 9.59 11.84 15.11
C SER A 547 8.15 12.01 15.60
N PRO A 548 7.88 12.73 16.69
CA PRO A 548 6.53 12.86 17.22
C PRO A 548 5.60 13.14 16.03
N GLY A 549 4.65 12.24 15.77
CA GLY A 549 3.77 12.40 14.62
C GLY A 549 3.22 13.83 14.63
N ALA A 550 3.20 14.49 13.47
CA ALA A 550 2.70 15.87 13.38
C ALA A 550 1.39 15.98 14.16
N ILE A 551 1.28 16.98 15.02
CA ILE A 551 0.10 17.13 15.87
C ILE A 551 -1.11 17.36 14.95
N ALA A 552 -1.92 16.33 14.75
CA ALA A 552 -3.08 16.37 13.88
C ALA A 552 -4.30 16.88 14.65
N PHE A 553 -5.13 17.73 14.03
CA PHE A 553 -6.30 18.34 14.71
C PHE A 553 -7.29 17.32 15.29
N HIS A 554 -7.34 16.11 14.74
CA HIS A 554 -8.21 15.02 15.18
C HIS A 554 -7.54 14.07 16.21
N SER A 555 -6.33 14.38 16.69
CA SER A 555 -5.59 13.55 17.65
C SER A 555 -5.74 14.01 19.11
N MET A 556 -5.42 13.12 20.05
CA MET A 556 -5.32 13.47 21.47
C MET A 556 -4.23 14.50 21.74
N ASP A 557 -3.10 14.39 21.05
CA ASP A 557 -1.98 15.32 21.23
C ASP A 557 -2.41 16.75 20.93
N PHE A 558 -3.27 16.95 19.93
CA PHE A 558 -3.85 18.25 19.64
C PHE A 558 -4.82 18.71 20.73
N ALA A 559 -5.65 17.83 21.28
CA ALA A 559 -6.55 18.18 22.37
C ALA A 559 -5.77 18.64 23.61
N TYR A 560 -4.69 17.93 23.98
CA TYR A 560 -3.80 18.34 25.07
C TYR A 560 -3.04 19.63 24.75
N PHE A 561 -2.50 19.75 23.54
CA PHE A 561 -1.85 20.97 23.09
C PHE A 561 -2.79 22.17 23.17
N LEU A 562 -3.98 22.07 22.58
CA LEU A 562 -5.00 23.12 22.60
C LEU A 562 -5.42 23.45 24.03
N PHE A 563 -5.55 22.45 24.91
CA PHE A 563 -5.84 22.66 26.33
C PHE A 563 -4.76 23.52 27.00
N ILE A 564 -3.49 23.15 26.84
CA ILE A 564 -2.34 23.87 27.39
C ILE A 564 -2.29 25.28 26.83
N VAL A 565 -2.53 25.46 25.52
CA VAL A 565 -2.49 26.77 24.87
C VAL A 565 -3.63 27.66 25.34
N VAL A 566 -4.86 27.16 25.42
CA VAL A 566 -6.01 27.93 25.93
C VAL A 566 -5.80 28.29 27.40
N LEU A 567 -5.32 27.36 28.23
CA LEU A 567 -5.02 27.61 29.64
C LEU A 567 -3.91 28.65 29.80
N GLY A 568 -2.77 28.47 29.13
CA GLY A 568 -1.64 29.40 29.16
C GLY A 568 -2.03 30.79 28.67
N ALA A 569 -2.74 30.88 27.55
CA ALA A 569 -3.24 32.15 27.01
C ALA A 569 -4.21 32.84 27.99
N THR A 570 -5.01 32.06 28.73
CA THR A 570 -5.93 32.58 29.76
C THR A 570 -5.17 33.06 31.00
N LEU A 571 -4.18 32.31 31.49
CA LEU A 571 -3.38 32.71 32.65
C LEU A 571 -2.54 33.97 32.37
N LEU A 572 -2.09 34.14 31.13
CA LEU A 572 -1.29 35.28 30.67
C LEU A 572 -2.14 36.50 30.27
N LEU A 573 -3.45 36.51 30.53
CA LEU A 573 -4.36 37.63 30.20
C LEU A 573 -3.88 38.98 30.73
N ARG A 574 -3.25 39.00 31.91
CA ARG A 574 -2.73 40.23 32.54
C ARG A 574 -1.41 40.72 31.93
N TYR A 575 -0.74 39.91 31.11
CA TYR A 575 0.58 40.17 30.55
C TYR A 575 0.53 40.12 29.02
N PRO A 576 0.07 41.21 28.37
CA PRO A 576 -0.35 41.18 26.99
C PRO A 576 0.77 40.80 25.99
N THR A 577 1.96 41.35 26.17
CA THR A 577 3.13 41.02 25.35
C THR A 577 3.58 39.58 25.56
N VAL A 578 3.53 39.08 26.80
CA VAL A 578 3.92 37.70 27.12
C VAL A 578 2.95 36.71 26.51
N ARG A 579 1.64 37.00 26.57
CA ARG A 579 0.61 36.20 25.89
C ARG A 579 0.83 36.14 24.38
N LEU A 580 1.17 37.26 23.75
CA LEU A 580 1.46 37.32 22.32
C LEU A 580 2.66 36.42 21.97
N ILE A 581 3.75 36.53 22.72
CA ILE A 581 4.93 35.67 22.56
C ILE A 581 4.58 34.20 22.77
N PHE A 582 3.78 33.89 23.81
CA PHE A 582 3.32 32.53 24.09
C PHE A 582 2.54 31.93 22.93
N LEU A 583 1.63 32.68 22.30
CA LEU A 583 0.87 32.21 21.13
C LEU A 583 1.77 31.99 19.90
N ILE A 584 2.77 32.86 19.68
CA ILE A 584 3.76 32.69 18.60
C ILE A 584 4.58 31.43 18.84
N LEU A 585 5.11 31.24 20.05
CA LEU A 585 5.90 30.05 20.41
C LEU A 585 5.06 28.78 20.32
N SER A 586 3.82 28.80 20.81
CA SER A 586 2.89 27.68 20.68
C SER A 586 2.64 27.32 19.23
N SER A 587 2.57 28.33 18.35
CA SER A 587 2.31 28.08 16.95
C SER A 587 3.51 27.59 16.15
N TYR A 588 4.69 28.10 16.46
CA TYR A 588 5.94 27.52 15.95
C TYR A 588 6.14 26.10 16.46
N TYR A 589 5.82 25.81 17.72
CA TYR A 589 5.86 24.45 18.27
C TYR A 589 4.91 23.52 17.52
N PHE A 590 3.66 23.95 17.31
CA PHE A 590 2.68 23.19 16.54
C PHE A 590 3.18 22.88 15.13
N TYR A 591 3.75 23.87 14.44
CA TYR A 591 4.30 23.66 13.09
C TYR A 591 5.57 22.79 13.09
N ALA A 592 6.46 23.00 14.07
CA ALA A 592 7.69 22.22 14.26
C ALA A 592 7.42 20.76 14.64
N SER A 593 6.22 20.45 15.17
CA SER A 593 5.82 19.08 15.49
C SER A 593 5.83 18.17 14.26
N TRP A 594 5.68 18.71 13.05
CA TRP A 594 5.88 17.94 11.83
C TRP A 594 7.36 17.73 11.52
N LYS A 595 8.09 18.84 11.30
CA LYS A 595 9.55 18.89 11.16
C LYS A 595 10.05 20.27 11.57
N LEU A 596 11.28 20.33 12.10
CA LEU A 596 11.88 21.59 12.53
C LEU A 596 12.33 22.48 11.36
N TRP A 597 12.95 21.91 10.31
CA TRP A 597 13.55 22.70 9.23
C TRP A 597 12.57 23.61 8.46
N PRO A 598 11.30 23.24 8.17
CA PRO A 598 10.33 24.10 7.48
C PRO A 598 9.99 25.39 8.23
N VAL A 599 10.19 25.41 9.56
CA VAL A 599 10.06 26.62 10.37
C VAL A 599 10.94 27.74 9.82
N SER A 600 12.13 27.41 9.31
CA SER A 600 13.05 28.39 8.71
C SER A 600 12.47 29.05 7.46
N LEU A 601 11.73 28.31 6.63
CA LEU A 601 11.07 28.86 5.43
C LEU A 601 9.94 29.82 5.79
N MET A 602 9.13 29.45 6.79
CA MET A 602 8.06 30.31 7.29
C MET A 602 8.63 31.57 7.96
N LEU A 603 9.71 31.42 8.74
CA LEU A 603 10.41 32.55 9.33
C LEU A 603 11.00 33.46 8.25
N PHE A 604 11.59 32.88 7.19
CA PHE A 604 12.10 33.63 6.05
C PHE A 604 11.00 34.44 5.35
N SER A 605 9.87 33.83 5.01
CA SER A 605 8.71 34.52 4.41
C SER A 605 8.18 35.63 5.34
N THR A 606 8.10 35.35 6.64
CA THR A 606 7.70 36.36 7.67
C THR A 606 8.66 37.54 7.70
N LEU A 607 9.97 37.31 7.73
CA LEU A 607 10.96 38.38 7.76
C LEU A 607 10.95 39.18 6.45
N LEU A 608 10.96 38.49 5.32
CA LEU A 608 10.94 39.07 3.98
C LEU A 608 9.79 40.06 3.84
N ASP A 609 8.56 39.63 4.13
CA ASP A 609 7.37 40.44 3.89
C ASP A 609 7.17 41.55 4.93
N TYR A 610 7.62 41.34 6.17
CA TYR A 610 7.64 42.41 7.17
C TYR A 610 8.55 43.57 6.75
N PHE A 611 9.78 43.27 6.32
CA PHE A 611 10.74 44.29 5.90
C PHE A 611 10.34 44.91 4.56
N CYS A 612 9.83 44.12 3.62
CA CYS A 612 9.33 44.65 2.34
C CYS A 612 8.16 45.61 2.56
N ALA A 613 7.17 45.24 3.37
CA ALA A 613 6.04 46.13 3.68
C ALA A 613 6.50 47.43 4.37
N THR A 614 7.46 47.33 5.30
CA THR A 614 8.06 48.50 5.97
C THR A 614 8.81 49.39 4.98
N GLY A 615 9.57 48.80 4.04
CA GLY A 615 10.27 49.52 2.98
C GLY A 615 9.31 50.22 2.02
N ILE A 616 8.23 49.55 1.63
CA ILE A 616 7.15 50.13 0.81
C ILE A 616 6.52 51.32 1.52
N ALA A 617 6.19 51.19 2.80
CA ALA A 617 5.61 52.29 3.57
C ALA A 617 6.54 53.51 3.66
N ARG A 618 7.85 53.30 3.89
CA ARG A 618 8.85 54.38 3.87
C ARG A 618 9.00 55.02 2.49
N ALA A 619 8.94 54.23 1.42
CA ALA A 619 9.00 54.75 0.06
C ALA A 619 7.78 55.63 -0.27
N ARG A 620 6.59 55.23 0.20
CA ARG A 620 5.35 56.02 0.07
C ARG A 620 5.43 57.34 0.85
N GLU A 621 5.92 57.28 2.10
CA GLU A 621 6.13 58.46 2.94
C GLU A 621 7.11 59.45 2.29
N LYS A 622 8.25 58.95 1.79
CA LYS A 622 9.26 59.78 1.08
C LYS A 622 8.71 60.40 -0.20
N ALA A 623 7.80 59.71 -0.89
CA ALA A 623 7.15 60.21 -2.10
C ALA A 623 5.99 61.17 -1.81
N GLY A 624 5.66 61.45 -0.54
CA GLY A 624 4.54 62.31 -0.16
C GLY A 624 3.16 61.74 -0.49
N ILE A 625 3.06 60.42 -0.66
CA ILE A 625 1.83 59.74 -1.10
C ILE A 625 1.01 59.32 0.12
N SER A 626 -0.07 60.06 0.41
CA SER A 626 -1.00 59.78 1.51
C SER A 626 -2.22 58.94 1.11
N SER A 627 -2.53 58.79 -0.19
CA SER A 627 -3.69 58.05 -0.74
C SER A 627 -3.28 57.02 -1.83
N GLU A 628 -4.19 56.59 -2.72
CA GLU A 628 -4.09 55.47 -3.71
C GLU A 628 -2.84 55.45 -4.64
N GLY A 629 -1.92 56.40 -4.54
CA GLY A 629 -0.65 56.38 -5.25
C GLY A 629 0.23 55.17 -4.87
N ARG A 630 1.09 54.77 -5.80
CA ARG A 630 1.94 53.56 -5.67
C ARG A 630 3.41 53.95 -5.61
N ALA A 631 4.13 53.49 -4.59
CA ALA A 631 5.58 53.63 -4.46
C ALA A 631 6.21 52.35 -3.88
N GLY A 632 7.49 52.11 -4.17
CA GLY A 632 8.17 50.89 -3.72
C GLY A 632 7.92 49.66 -4.60
N GLY A 633 7.60 49.84 -5.89
CA GLY A 633 7.30 48.73 -6.81
C GLY A 633 8.42 47.67 -6.91
N TRP A 634 9.69 48.08 -6.87
CA TRP A 634 10.82 47.15 -6.82
C TRP A 634 10.87 46.32 -5.54
N ILE A 635 10.45 46.89 -4.41
CA ILE A 635 10.38 46.20 -3.12
C ILE A 635 9.23 45.19 -3.13
N LEU A 636 8.08 45.56 -3.72
CA LEU A 636 7.00 44.61 -3.95
C LEU A 636 7.43 43.47 -4.86
N LEU A 637 8.11 43.76 -5.98
CA LEU A 637 8.62 42.73 -6.89
C LEU A 637 9.57 41.77 -6.17
N PHE A 638 10.43 42.28 -5.28
CA PHE A 638 11.30 41.44 -4.47
C PHE A 638 10.52 40.51 -3.51
N SER A 639 9.47 41.02 -2.85
CA SER A 639 8.55 40.20 -2.03
C SER A 639 7.84 39.12 -2.88
N LEU A 640 7.35 39.48 -4.07
CA LEU A 640 6.71 38.56 -5.00
C LEU A 640 7.67 37.45 -5.46
N LEU A 641 8.87 37.82 -5.91
CA LEU A 641 9.89 36.86 -6.37
C LEU A 641 10.36 35.96 -5.24
N GLY A 642 10.55 36.47 -4.03
CA GLY A 642 10.99 35.65 -2.89
C GLY A 642 9.95 34.61 -2.48
N ASN A 643 8.68 35.01 -2.35
CA ASN A 643 7.62 34.08 -1.96
C ASN A 643 7.21 33.11 -3.07
N LEU A 644 7.00 33.61 -4.30
CA LEU A 644 6.64 32.76 -5.43
C LEU A 644 7.81 31.89 -5.88
N GLY A 645 9.05 32.36 -5.73
CA GLY A 645 10.26 31.57 -5.95
C GLY A 645 10.38 30.42 -4.96
N LEU A 646 10.14 30.67 -3.67
CA LEU A 646 10.12 29.62 -2.64
C LEU A 646 8.99 28.60 -2.91
N LEU A 647 7.79 29.07 -3.26
CA LEU A 647 6.68 28.19 -3.62
C LEU A 647 6.99 27.38 -4.88
N PHE A 648 7.55 28.00 -5.92
CA PHE A 648 7.95 27.34 -7.16
C PHE A 648 8.99 26.26 -6.91
N PHE A 649 10.06 26.61 -6.19
CA PHE A 649 11.19 25.72 -5.91
C PHE A 649 10.75 24.44 -5.19
N PHE A 650 9.92 24.54 -4.16
CA PHE A 650 9.49 23.37 -3.38
C PHE A 650 8.28 22.63 -3.97
N LYS A 651 7.40 23.29 -4.73
CA LYS A 651 6.13 22.69 -5.18
C LYS A 651 6.07 22.38 -6.66
N TYR A 652 6.70 23.18 -7.51
CA TYR A 652 6.53 23.12 -8.96
C TYR A 652 7.80 22.81 -9.73
N PHE A 653 8.99 22.88 -9.10
CA PHE A 653 10.26 22.62 -9.76
C PHE A 653 10.29 21.23 -10.43
N ASP A 654 10.02 20.16 -9.67
CA ASP A 654 10.09 18.79 -10.20
C ASP A 654 9.03 18.55 -11.30
N PHE A 655 7.84 19.14 -11.16
CA PHE A 655 6.80 19.08 -12.20
C PHE A 655 7.24 19.77 -13.49
N VAL A 656 7.82 20.96 -13.39
CA VAL A 656 8.31 21.70 -14.55
C VAL A 656 9.54 21.03 -15.17
N ALA A 657 10.47 20.51 -14.35
CA ALA A 657 11.59 19.71 -14.82
C ALA A 657 11.11 18.48 -15.61
N HIS A 658 10.07 17.80 -15.11
CA HIS A 658 9.48 16.66 -15.81
C HIS A 658 8.86 17.07 -17.17
N LEU A 659 8.08 18.15 -17.21
CA LEU A 659 7.49 18.65 -18.46
C LEU A 659 8.55 19.10 -19.47
N LEU A 660 9.61 19.78 -19.01
CA LEU A 660 10.71 20.22 -19.86
C LEU A 660 11.51 19.03 -20.41
N ASN A 661 11.78 18.02 -19.58
CA ASN A 661 12.42 16.78 -20.03
C ASN A 661 11.59 16.08 -21.10
N GLN A 662 10.25 15.98 -20.93
CA GLN A 662 9.37 15.45 -21.97
C GLN A 662 9.42 16.27 -23.26
N ALA A 663 9.46 17.60 -23.15
CA ALA A 663 9.53 18.49 -24.31
C ALA A 663 10.89 18.42 -25.04
N PHE A 664 12.01 18.31 -24.31
CA PHE A 664 13.34 18.14 -24.89
C PHE A 664 13.46 16.78 -25.58
N GLN A 665 12.96 15.71 -24.96
CA GLN A 665 12.89 14.39 -25.58
C GLN A 665 12.04 14.41 -26.87
N ALA A 666 10.88 15.07 -26.85
CA ALA A 666 10.04 15.23 -28.04
C ALA A 666 10.71 16.07 -29.15
N SER A 667 11.65 16.93 -28.79
CA SER A 667 12.41 17.79 -29.73
C SER A 667 13.75 17.16 -30.17
N GLY A 668 14.04 15.92 -29.76
CA GLY A 668 15.28 15.21 -30.08
C GLY A 668 16.52 15.75 -29.36
N GLN A 669 16.35 16.55 -28.30
CA GLN A 669 17.43 17.05 -27.45
C GLN A 669 17.57 16.18 -26.20
N ASP A 670 18.77 15.67 -25.95
CA ASP A 670 19.08 14.86 -24.76
C ASP A 670 19.55 15.76 -23.61
N ILE A 671 18.67 16.65 -23.16
CA ILE A 671 18.92 17.53 -22.01
C ILE A 671 18.14 16.95 -20.83
N ALA A 672 18.87 16.48 -19.81
CA ALA A 672 18.29 15.97 -18.58
C ALA A 672 18.36 17.04 -17.46
N ILE A 673 17.22 17.64 -17.15
CA ILE A 673 17.07 18.45 -15.93
C ILE A 673 16.83 17.47 -14.76
N PRO A 674 17.70 17.43 -13.73
CA PRO A 674 17.54 16.51 -12.60
C PRO A 674 16.33 16.92 -11.75
N ALA A 675 15.50 15.93 -11.37
CA ALA A 675 14.50 16.10 -10.33
C ALA A 675 15.20 16.13 -8.97
N LEU A 676 14.84 17.10 -8.12
CA LEU A 676 15.48 17.29 -6.83
C LEU A 676 14.80 16.49 -5.71
N GLY A 677 13.58 16.00 -5.94
CA GLY A 677 12.85 15.15 -4.99
C GLY A 677 12.61 15.85 -3.65
N LEU A 678 12.38 17.16 -3.68
CA LEU A 678 12.34 17.99 -2.48
C LEU A 678 11.11 17.68 -1.63
N LEU A 679 11.31 17.59 -0.31
CA LEU A 679 10.21 17.43 0.63
C LEU A 679 9.33 18.68 0.64
N LEU A 680 8.07 18.55 0.20
CA LEU A 680 7.10 19.64 0.17
C LEU A 680 6.73 20.11 1.59
N PRO A 681 7.01 21.37 1.97
CA PRO A 681 6.61 21.89 3.27
C PRO A 681 5.09 22.02 3.41
N VAL A 682 4.52 21.46 4.48
CA VAL A 682 3.10 21.58 4.79
C VAL A 682 2.72 23.06 4.95
N GLY A 683 1.60 23.48 4.39
CA GLY A 683 1.10 24.85 4.55
C GLY A 683 1.83 25.92 3.72
N ILE A 684 2.87 25.58 2.94
CA ILE A 684 3.66 26.54 2.15
C ILE A 684 2.83 27.47 1.27
N SER A 685 1.81 26.93 0.62
CA SER A 685 0.92 27.73 -0.21
C SER A 685 0.09 28.73 0.62
N PHE A 686 -0.37 28.34 1.81
CA PHE A 686 -1.25 29.17 2.64
C PHE A 686 -0.53 30.39 3.19
N TYR A 687 0.60 30.20 3.88
CA TYR A 687 1.33 31.34 4.43
C TYR A 687 1.93 32.22 3.33
N THR A 688 2.31 31.66 2.17
CA THR A 688 2.72 32.45 1.00
C THR A 688 1.59 33.37 0.50
N PHE A 689 0.38 32.87 0.27
CA PHE A 689 -0.74 33.73 -0.16
C PHE A 689 -1.11 34.76 0.90
N GLN A 690 -1.01 34.36 2.17
CA GLN A 690 -1.29 35.23 3.30
C GLN A 690 -0.31 36.40 3.40
N THR A 691 1.01 36.16 3.31
CA THR A 691 2.00 37.24 3.41
C THR A 691 2.04 38.10 2.14
N LEU A 692 1.81 37.52 0.96
CA LEU A 692 1.67 38.26 -0.29
C LEU A 692 0.49 39.22 -0.28
N SER A 693 -0.67 38.79 0.23
CA SER A 693 -1.85 39.68 0.33
C SER A 693 -1.53 40.95 1.13
N TYR A 694 -0.74 40.81 2.21
CA TYR A 694 -0.32 41.92 3.05
C TYR A 694 0.61 42.91 2.33
N THR A 695 1.67 42.43 1.66
CA THR A 695 2.60 43.33 0.97
C THR A 695 1.93 44.05 -0.21
N ILE A 696 1.03 43.36 -0.92
CA ILE A 696 0.22 43.94 -2.00
C ILE A 696 -0.71 45.02 -1.46
N ASP A 697 -1.42 44.78 -0.35
CA ASP A 697 -2.35 45.76 0.22
C ASP A 697 -1.65 46.99 0.81
N VAL A 698 -0.47 46.82 1.41
CA VAL A 698 0.38 47.95 1.84
C VAL A 698 0.88 48.74 0.64
N TYR A 699 1.25 48.07 -0.45
CA TYR A 699 1.66 48.73 -1.70
C TYR A 699 0.51 49.49 -2.37
N ARG A 700 -0.71 48.92 -2.38
CA ARG A 700 -1.93 49.56 -2.89
C ARG A 700 -2.41 50.71 -2.01
N GLY A 701 -2.01 50.75 -0.74
CA GLY A 701 -2.47 51.73 0.25
C GLY A 701 -3.80 51.35 0.91
N ASN A 702 -4.28 50.12 0.67
CA ASN A 702 -5.51 49.58 1.25
C ASN A 702 -5.36 49.26 2.74
N LEU A 703 -4.13 49.01 3.19
CA LEU A 703 -3.82 48.65 4.57
C LEU A 703 -2.59 49.44 5.07
N PRO A 704 -2.66 50.08 6.25
CA PRO A 704 -1.47 50.67 6.86
C PRO A 704 -0.50 49.58 7.31
N VAL A 705 0.80 49.85 7.19
CA VAL A 705 1.85 48.92 7.62
C VAL A 705 1.77 48.62 9.12
N GLU A 706 1.88 47.35 9.48
CA GLU A 706 2.06 46.91 10.87
C GLU A 706 3.50 47.19 11.31
N ARG A 707 3.64 48.03 12.35
CA ARG A 707 4.95 48.40 12.91
C ARG A 707 5.46 47.44 13.98
N SER A 708 4.61 46.55 14.49
CA SER A 708 5.00 45.54 15.48
C SER A 708 5.32 44.21 14.80
N PHE A 709 6.60 43.85 14.79
CA PHE A 709 7.04 42.54 14.30
C PHE A 709 6.30 41.39 14.97
N LEU A 710 6.12 41.42 16.29
CA LEU A 710 5.42 40.35 17.03
C LEU A 710 3.97 40.14 16.54
N ARG A 711 3.22 41.21 16.28
CA ARG A 711 1.83 41.09 15.79
C ARG A 711 1.80 40.55 14.37
N PHE A 712 2.73 40.99 13.53
CA PHE A 712 2.88 40.46 12.19
C PHE A 712 3.29 38.98 12.20
N SER A 713 4.23 38.58 13.06
CA SER A 713 4.62 37.18 13.23
C SER A 713 3.44 36.33 13.69
N LEU A 714 2.63 36.79 14.65
CA LEU A 714 1.42 36.04 15.03
C LEU A 714 0.45 35.91 13.86
N TYR A 715 0.25 36.99 13.08
CA TYR A 715 -0.58 36.94 11.87
C TYR A 715 -0.16 35.78 10.96
N VAL A 716 1.11 35.67 10.61
CA VAL A 716 1.62 34.61 9.72
C VAL A 716 1.58 33.23 10.38
N THR A 717 1.96 33.16 11.65
CA THR A 717 2.25 31.90 12.32
C THR A 717 1.07 31.31 13.09
N PHE A 718 -0.10 31.95 13.14
CA PHE A 718 -1.20 31.51 14.00
C PHE A 718 -1.64 30.05 13.72
N PHE A 719 -1.35 29.13 14.64
CA PHE A 719 -1.50 27.69 14.41
C PHE A 719 -2.88 27.22 13.93
N PRO A 720 -4.03 27.81 14.36
CA PRO A 720 -5.33 27.32 13.92
C PRO A 720 -5.47 27.36 12.40
N GLN A 721 -4.87 28.36 11.73
CA GLN A 721 -5.03 28.52 10.28
C GLN A 721 -3.91 27.89 9.44
N LEU A 722 -2.79 27.51 10.06
CA LEU A 722 -1.49 27.43 9.39
C LEU A 722 -1.32 26.25 8.42
N VAL A 723 -1.94 25.10 8.70
CA VAL A 723 -1.77 23.88 7.89
C VAL A 723 -2.82 23.78 6.78
N ALA A 724 -4.09 24.02 7.10
CA ALA A 724 -5.21 23.96 6.13
C ALA A 724 -6.42 24.81 6.55
N GLY A 725 -6.21 25.88 7.33
CA GLY A 725 -7.31 26.77 7.70
C GLY A 725 -7.64 27.78 6.60
N PRO A 726 -8.57 28.71 6.85
CA PRO A 726 -8.86 29.77 5.89
C PRO A 726 -7.61 30.62 5.62
N ILE A 727 -7.46 31.10 4.38
CA ILE A 727 -6.46 32.11 4.02
C ILE A 727 -6.92 33.45 4.59
N VAL A 728 -6.46 33.75 5.80
CA VAL A 728 -6.91 34.92 6.56
C VAL A 728 -6.19 36.18 6.08
N ARG A 729 -6.95 37.26 5.86
CA ARG A 729 -6.41 38.53 5.39
C ARG A 729 -5.86 39.37 6.54
N ALA A 730 -4.77 40.08 6.29
CA ALA A 730 -4.18 41.00 7.25
C ALA A 730 -5.15 42.13 7.65
N SER A 731 -5.97 42.60 6.72
CA SER A 731 -7.00 43.62 6.95
C SER A 731 -8.09 43.19 7.93
N GLU A 732 -8.28 41.89 8.12
CA GLU A 732 -9.26 41.33 9.04
C GLU A 732 -8.59 40.97 10.37
N PHE A 733 -7.47 40.23 10.32
CA PHE A 733 -6.89 39.63 11.51
C PHE A 733 -5.95 40.55 12.31
N ILE A 734 -5.17 41.41 11.65
CA ILE A 734 -4.31 42.36 12.37
C ILE A 734 -5.12 43.32 13.24
N PRO A 735 -6.25 43.91 12.76
CA PRO A 735 -7.14 44.68 13.61
C PRO A 735 -7.70 43.87 14.79
N GLU A 736 -8.07 42.60 14.58
CA GLU A 736 -8.51 41.74 15.68
C GLU A 736 -7.40 41.57 16.72
N ILE A 737 -6.14 41.30 16.32
CA ILE A 737 -4.98 41.26 17.23
C ILE A 737 -4.79 42.60 17.99
N LYS A 738 -5.09 43.74 17.35
CA LYS A 738 -4.98 45.09 17.95
C LYS A 738 -6.12 45.48 18.88
N LYS A 739 -7.34 44.99 18.64
CA LYS A 739 -8.58 45.45 19.32
C LYS A 739 -8.61 45.20 20.83
N GLY A 740 -7.64 44.49 21.40
CA GLY A 740 -7.25 44.72 22.79
C GLY A 740 -6.80 43.45 23.51
N ILE A 741 -5.53 43.41 23.89
CA ILE A 741 -4.93 42.30 24.62
C ILE A 741 -5.54 42.12 26.04
N TYR A 742 -6.34 43.09 26.50
CA TYR A 742 -7.12 43.07 27.74
C TYR A 742 -8.60 42.62 27.58
N HIS A 743 -9.11 42.40 26.35
CA HIS A 743 -10.54 42.10 26.10
C HIS A 743 -10.83 40.68 25.57
N PHE A 744 -9.80 39.87 25.32
CA PHE A 744 -9.94 38.49 24.80
C PHE A 744 -10.25 37.44 25.87
N LEU A 745 -11.28 37.69 26.68
CA LEU A 745 -12.04 36.59 27.27
C LEU A 745 -13.13 36.28 26.25
N PRO A 746 -13.10 35.14 25.53
CA PRO A 746 -14.24 34.75 24.72
C PRO A 746 -15.47 34.79 25.63
N ASN A 747 -16.50 35.55 25.23
CA ASN A 747 -17.74 35.53 26.00
C ASN A 747 -18.25 34.08 26.04
N GLU A 748 -19.09 33.78 27.03
CA GLU A 748 -19.58 32.42 27.24
C GLU A 748 -20.14 31.79 25.96
N SER A 749 -20.89 32.58 25.17
CA SER A 749 -21.44 32.16 23.88
C SER A 749 -20.36 31.81 22.85
N ASP A 750 -19.30 32.61 22.73
CA ASP A 750 -18.22 32.42 21.75
C ASP A 750 -17.37 31.21 22.10
N PHE A 751 -17.09 30.99 23.38
CA PHE A 751 -16.35 29.81 23.83
C PHE A 751 -17.16 28.52 23.56
N ASN A 752 -18.44 28.50 23.96
CA ASN A 752 -19.31 27.35 23.73
C ASN A 752 -19.54 27.08 22.24
N TYR A 753 -19.67 28.14 21.43
CA TYR A 753 -19.76 28.01 19.98
C TYR A 753 -18.46 27.48 19.37
N GLY A 754 -17.30 27.94 19.85
CA GLY A 754 -15.99 27.43 19.41
C GLY A 754 -15.82 25.94 19.69
N VAL A 755 -16.22 25.50 20.88
CA VAL A 755 -16.29 24.07 21.26
C VAL A 755 -17.23 23.30 20.32
N TYR A 756 -18.45 23.79 20.12
CA TYR A 756 -19.43 23.14 19.25
C TYR A 756 -18.91 23.02 17.81
N GLN A 757 -18.33 24.09 17.28
CA GLN A 757 -17.76 24.12 15.93
C GLN A 757 -16.58 23.14 15.80
N PHE A 758 -15.70 23.10 16.82
CA PHE A 758 -14.60 22.15 16.87
C PHE A 758 -15.10 20.69 16.81
N MET A 759 -16.08 20.37 17.67
CA MET A 759 -16.68 19.03 17.72
C MET A 759 -17.37 18.64 16.41
N GLY A 760 -18.10 19.58 15.80
CA GLY A 760 -18.73 19.37 14.50
C GLY A 760 -17.69 19.10 13.40
N GLY A 761 -16.56 19.81 13.43
CA GLY A 761 -15.45 19.60 12.51
C GLY A 761 -14.80 18.23 12.67
N LEU A 762 -14.59 17.79 13.91
CA LEU A 762 -14.06 16.46 14.23
C LEU A 762 -14.94 15.34 13.67
N ILE A 763 -16.26 15.42 13.89
CA ILE A 763 -17.21 14.42 13.37
C ILE A 763 -17.16 14.36 11.83
N LYS A 764 -17.14 15.52 11.16
CA LYS A 764 -17.03 15.58 9.68
C LYS A 764 -15.75 14.93 9.18
N LYS A 765 -14.60 15.27 9.79
CA LYS A 765 -13.30 14.73 9.43
C LYS A 765 -13.24 13.21 9.61
N MET A 766 -13.70 12.71 10.76
CA MET A 766 -13.76 11.26 11.02
C MET A 766 -14.69 10.51 10.05
N THR A 767 -15.82 11.13 9.69
CA THR A 767 -16.75 10.54 8.70
C THR A 767 -16.11 10.49 7.32
N ALA A 768 -15.36 11.52 6.93
CA ALA A 768 -14.61 11.55 5.68
C ALA A 768 -13.52 10.47 5.64
N ASP A 769 -12.78 10.28 6.73
CA ASP A 769 -11.76 9.21 6.83
C ASP A 769 -12.38 7.81 6.75
N TRP A 770 -13.54 7.63 7.38
CA TRP A 770 -14.29 6.38 7.26
C TRP A 770 -14.79 6.13 5.82
N LEU A 771 -15.30 7.15 5.15
CA LEU A 771 -15.70 7.08 3.74
C LEU A 771 -14.51 6.73 2.83
N ALA A 772 -13.36 7.36 3.08
CA ALA A 772 -12.11 7.13 2.35
C ALA A 772 -11.72 5.65 2.41
N TYR A 773 -11.50 5.16 3.64
CA TYR A 773 -10.99 3.81 3.88
C TYR A 773 -12.02 2.72 3.60
N GLY A 774 -13.27 2.93 4.04
CA GLY A 774 -14.32 1.91 4.00
C GLY A 774 -14.93 1.70 2.62
N LEU A 775 -14.80 2.67 1.71
CA LEU A 775 -15.48 2.64 0.42
C LEU A 775 -14.61 3.15 -0.73
N ILE A 776 -14.04 4.35 -0.62
CA ILE A 776 -13.51 5.09 -1.77
C ILE A 776 -12.18 4.53 -2.25
N ASP A 777 -11.21 4.36 -1.34
CA ASP A 777 -9.87 3.89 -1.69
C ASP A 777 -9.91 2.53 -2.37
N ARG A 778 -10.76 1.63 -1.86
CA ARG A 778 -10.95 0.28 -2.40
C ARG A 778 -11.37 0.30 -3.87
N VAL A 779 -12.22 1.24 -4.27
CA VAL A 779 -12.74 1.33 -5.65
C VAL A 779 -11.84 2.17 -6.55
N TYR A 780 -11.25 3.28 -6.08
CA TYR A 780 -10.34 4.10 -6.88
C TYR A 780 -9.01 3.40 -7.20
N GLN A 781 -8.53 2.51 -6.32
CA GLN A 781 -7.30 1.75 -6.56
C GLN A 781 -7.47 0.68 -7.64
N SER A 782 -8.69 0.20 -7.89
CA SER A 782 -8.97 -0.85 -8.86
C SER A 782 -10.38 -0.71 -9.45
N PRO A 783 -10.68 0.37 -10.20
CA PRO A 783 -12.04 0.67 -10.64
C PRO A 783 -12.61 -0.39 -11.60
N GLY A 784 -11.74 -1.12 -12.30
CA GLY A 784 -12.13 -2.26 -13.15
C GLY A 784 -12.68 -3.48 -12.39
N MET A 785 -12.54 -3.50 -11.06
CA MET A 785 -13.04 -4.58 -10.18
C MET A 785 -14.45 -4.34 -9.66
N PHE A 786 -15.03 -3.16 -9.92
CA PHE A 786 -16.33 -2.77 -9.42
C PHE A 786 -17.29 -2.51 -10.59
N THR A 787 -18.58 -2.71 -10.33
CA THR A 787 -19.62 -2.38 -11.29
C THR A 787 -19.64 -0.87 -11.55
N SER A 788 -20.11 -0.46 -12.73
CA SER A 788 -20.24 0.96 -13.05
C SER A 788 -21.11 1.71 -12.02
N ALA A 789 -22.11 1.06 -11.43
CA ALA A 789 -22.95 1.63 -10.38
C ALA A 789 -22.16 1.90 -9.09
N GLU A 790 -21.33 0.96 -8.65
CA GLU A 790 -20.44 1.13 -7.49
C GLU A 790 -19.43 2.25 -7.72
N THR A 791 -18.84 2.32 -8.93
CA THR A 791 -17.92 3.40 -9.30
C THR A 791 -18.62 4.76 -9.28
N TRP A 792 -19.87 4.87 -9.74
CA TRP A 792 -20.65 6.11 -9.63
C TRP A 792 -20.96 6.48 -8.18
N ILE A 793 -21.34 5.52 -7.33
CA ILE A 793 -21.57 5.76 -5.90
C ILE A 793 -20.30 6.30 -5.25
N VAL A 794 -19.16 5.67 -5.54
CA VAL A 794 -17.85 6.08 -5.01
C VAL A 794 -17.45 7.46 -5.52
N PHE A 795 -17.71 7.78 -6.78
CA PHE A 795 -17.46 9.12 -7.32
C PHE A 795 -18.21 10.21 -6.51
N TYR A 796 -19.49 10.00 -6.20
CA TYR A 796 -20.24 10.92 -5.35
C TYR A 796 -19.77 10.90 -3.88
N ALA A 797 -19.43 9.72 -3.36
CA ALA A 797 -18.88 9.56 -2.01
C ALA A 797 -17.54 10.30 -1.86
N TYR A 798 -16.72 10.33 -2.90
CA TYR A 798 -15.47 11.10 -2.93
C TYR A 798 -15.71 12.61 -2.84
N GLY A 799 -16.76 13.13 -3.49
CA GLY A 799 -17.20 14.50 -3.26
C GLY A 799 -17.51 14.78 -1.78
N LEU A 800 -18.24 13.87 -1.11
CA LEU A 800 -18.53 13.99 0.31
C LEU A 800 -17.27 13.86 1.19
N GLN A 801 -16.32 12.98 0.83
CA GLN A 801 -15.04 12.84 1.52
C GLN A 801 -14.26 14.15 1.46
N ILE A 802 -14.02 14.72 0.27
CA ILE A 802 -13.26 15.97 0.12
C ILE A 802 -13.90 17.08 0.96
N TYR A 803 -15.22 17.20 0.91
CA TYR A 803 -15.92 18.20 1.70
C TYR A 803 -15.82 17.95 3.21
N GLY A 804 -16.07 16.73 3.67
CA GLY A 804 -16.01 16.37 5.08
C GLY A 804 -14.60 16.53 5.66
N ASP A 805 -13.58 16.16 4.89
CA ASP A 805 -12.18 16.28 5.25
C ASP A 805 -11.79 17.76 5.42
N PHE A 806 -12.01 18.56 4.38
CA PHE A 806 -11.53 19.93 4.35
C PHE A 806 -12.40 20.90 5.17
N SER A 807 -13.73 20.75 5.12
CA SER A 807 -14.61 21.54 5.98
C SER A 807 -14.52 21.11 7.44
N GLY A 808 -14.28 19.82 7.71
CA GLY A 808 -14.04 19.32 9.06
C GLY A 808 -12.79 19.92 9.68
N TYR A 809 -11.68 19.93 8.93
CA TYR A 809 -10.45 20.62 9.34
C TYR A 809 -10.70 22.11 9.60
N THR A 810 -11.35 22.80 8.65
CA THR A 810 -11.63 24.24 8.77
C THR A 810 -12.48 24.55 10.01
N ASP A 811 -13.52 23.76 10.29
CA ASP A 811 -14.36 23.97 11.47
C ASP A 811 -13.57 23.78 12.78
N MET A 812 -12.67 22.80 12.84
CA MET A 812 -11.76 22.64 13.97
C MET A 812 -10.81 23.84 14.12
N ALA A 813 -10.25 24.35 13.03
CA ALA A 813 -9.43 25.56 13.02
C ALA A 813 -10.21 26.80 13.54
N LEU A 814 -11.43 27.03 13.03
CA LEU A 814 -12.29 28.14 13.44
C LEU A 814 -12.69 28.00 14.92
N GLY A 815 -13.02 26.80 15.37
CA GLY A 815 -13.36 26.50 16.76
C GLY A 815 -12.19 26.79 17.72
N ALA A 816 -10.98 26.35 17.36
CA ALA A 816 -9.75 26.62 18.11
C ALA A 816 -9.44 28.12 18.20
N ALA A 817 -9.56 28.85 17.08
CA ALA A 817 -9.37 30.30 17.06
C ALA A 817 -10.38 31.02 17.97
N ARG A 818 -11.67 30.63 17.92
CA ARG A 818 -12.73 31.20 18.76
C ARG A 818 -12.51 30.95 20.25
N MET A 819 -12.05 29.76 20.63
CA MET A 819 -11.68 29.45 22.02
C MET A 819 -10.51 30.32 22.53
N LEU A 820 -9.65 30.81 21.63
CA LEU A 820 -8.57 31.75 21.94
C LEU A 820 -9.01 33.23 21.89
N GLY A 821 -10.26 33.49 21.50
CA GLY A 821 -10.84 34.84 21.39
C GLY A 821 -10.73 35.47 20.01
N PHE A 822 -10.35 34.72 18.97
CA PHE A 822 -10.23 35.21 17.60
C PHE A 822 -11.37 34.71 16.71
N ARG A 823 -11.96 35.61 15.91
CA ARG A 823 -12.95 35.27 14.89
C ARG A 823 -12.29 35.33 13.53
N LEU A 824 -12.09 34.16 12.92
CA LEU A 824 -11.56 34.04 11.56
C LEU A 824 -12.70 33.88 10.55
N THR A 825 -12.39 34.11 9.28
CA THR A 825 -13.34 34.07 8.17
C THR A 825 -13.76 32.65 7.81
N ASP A 826 -15.05 32.45 7.56
CA ASP A 826 -15.60 31.15 7.21
C ASP A 826 -15.11 30.71 5.82
N ASN A 827 -14.74 29.43 5.69
CA ASN A 827 -14.26 28.88 4.42
C ASN A 827 -15.33 28.12 3.63
N PHE A 828 -16.41 27.69 4.30
CA PHE A 828 -17.49 26.90 3.72
C PHE A 828 -18.85 27.39 4.17
N ASN A 829 -19.81 27.44 3.24
CA ASN A 829 -21.20 27.78 3.52
C ASN A 829 -22.18 26.94 2.69
N ARG A 830 -22.41 25.69 3.12
CA ARG A 830 -23.33 24.74 2.50
C ARG A 830 -23.19 24.70 0.96
N PRO A 831 -21.99 24.40 0.42
CA PRO A 831 -21.69 24.54 -1.00
C PRO A 831 -22.54 23.63 -1.90
N TYR A 832 -22.89 22.43 -1.46
CA TYR A 832 -23.76 21.52 -2.24
C TYR A 832 -25.23 21.93 -2.28
N GLN A 833 -25.65 22.97 -1.57
CA GLN A 833 -26.98 23.57 -1.71
C GLN A 833 -27.01 24.75 -2.71
N SER A 834 -25.96 24.93 -3.50
CA SER A 834 -25.87 26.03 -4.46
C SER A 834 -26.76 25.77 -5.66
N ALA A 835 -27.50 26.78 -6.12
CA ALA A 835 -28.35 26.74 -7.31
C ALA A 835 -27.57 27.01 -8.62
N SER A 836 -26.32 27.46 -8.52
CA SER A 836 -25.44 27.72 -9.68
C SER A 836 -23.96 27.52 -9.35
N ILE A 837 -23.12 27.39 -10.39
CA ILE A 837 -21.66 27.27 -10.26
C ILE A 837 -21.06 28.55 -9.64
N SER A 838 -21.55 29.73 -10.02
CA SER A 838 -21.11 31.00 -9.44
C SER A 838 -21.42 31.09 -7.96
N GLU A 839 -22.57 30.57 -7.53
CA GLU A 839 -22.93 30.48 -6.12
C GLU A 839 -22.07 29.45 -5.37
N PHE A 840 -21.75 28.31 -6.01
CA PHE A 840 -20.86 27.29 -5.44
C PHE A 840 -19.50 27.88 -5.05
N TRP A 841 -18.85 28.63 -5.94
CA TRP A 841 -17.56 29.27 -5.65
C TRP A 841 -17.62 30.38 -4.59
N ARG A 842 -18.81 30.93 -4.30
CA ARG A 842 -19.02 31.85 -3.17
C ARG A 842 -19.27 31.13 -1.84
N ARG A 843 -19.38 29.80 -1.87
CA ARG A 843 -19.71 28.93 -0.73
C ARG A 843 -18.68 27.84 -0.46
N TRP A 844 -17.82 27.52 -1.42
CA TRP A 844 -16.73 26.54 -1.34
C TRP A 844 -15.39 27.26 -1.31
N HIS A 845 -14.54 26.93 -0.32
CA HIS A 845 -13.20 27.50 -0.17
C HIS A 845 -13.18 29.03 -0.31
N ILE A 846 -14.10 29.70 0.39
CA ILE A 846 -14.43 31.13 0.26
C ILE A 846 -13.17 32.01 0.40
N SER A 847 -12.26 31.66 1.32
CA SER A 847 -11.04 32.45 1.52
C SER A 847 -10.16 32.46 0.28
N LEU A 848 -9.96 31.31 -0.37
CA LEU A 848 -9.18 31.19 -1.59
C LEU A 848 -9.89 31.84 -2.78
N GLY A 849 -11.18 31.60 -2.94
CA GLY A 849 -11.97 32.19 -4.02
C GLY A 849 -11.96 33.72 -3.97
N SER A 850 -12.11 34.30 -2.77
CA SER A 850 -12.02 35.75 -2.58
C SER A 850 -10.60 36.29 -2.82
N TRP A 851 -9.57 35.53 -2.46
CA TRP A 851 -8.17 35.92 -2.70
C TRP A 851 -7.89 36.02 -4.20
N PHE A 852 -8.24 34.99 -4.98
CA PHE A 852 -8.07 35.04 -6.44
C PHE A 852 -8.83 36.21 -7.07
N ARG A 853 -10.07 36.46 -6.63
CA ARG A 853 -10.88 37.58 -7.11
C ARG A 853 -10.23 38.94 -6.88
N ASP A 854 -9.51 39.13 -5.77
CA ASP A 854 -9.04 40.47 -5.37
C ASP A 854 -7.55 40.73 -5.73
N TYR A 855 -6.77 39.68 -5.94
CA TYR A 855 -5.33 39.79 -6.22
C TYR A 855 -4.91 39.27 -7.61
N VAL A 856 -5.72 38.47 -8.29
CA VAL A 856 -5.39 37.87 -9.59
C VAL A 856 -6.30 38.33 -10.71
N TYR A 857 -7.62 38.18 -10.53
CA TYR A 857 -8.63 38.76 -11.44
C TYR A 857 -8.68 40.28 -11.27
#